data_AF-A0A562T5Z7-F1
#
_entry.id   AF-A0A562T5Z7-F1
#
_cell.length_a   1.000
_cell.length_b   1.000
_cell.length_c   1.000
_cell.angle_alpha   90.00
_cell.angle_beta   90.00
_cell.angle_gamma   90.00
#
_symmetry.space_group_name_H-M   'P 1'
#
loop_
_entity.id
_entity.type
_entity.pdbx_description
1 polymer ?
#
loop_
_entity_poly.entity_id
_entity_poly.type
_entity_poly.pdbx_seq_one_letter_code
_entity_poly.pdbx_strand_id
1 'polypeptide(L)'
;MNAIQKKPLTQLGYNFVDAAWLPKGKDEYYLRDQQWGKHNVYRKLNAQEIEILVRNDNTSDDWNCIFVAEEFNPQLVQHCHFFGMVRIGKLEPYFLEFHNLRLPVGLYNSTICACDFGDNVVVHNANFLSHYIIGNEVIIANVNEMATTDHSKFGNGIIKDGEQENIRIWLELCNENGGRSVMPFDGMLPGDAYLWTRNRDDAALQQQFKAFTEKQFDKKRGYYGMVGDRSVIKNCKIIKDVTIGSDAYLKGANKLKNLTINSMAGAASQIGEGCELVNGIIGYGCRVFYGVKAVRFIMASHSQLKYGARLINSYLGNNATISCCEVLNSLIFPAHEQHHNNSFLCAALVMGQSNMAAGATIGSNHNSRGADGEVIAGRGFWPGLCVSLKHNSKFACFTLIAKGNYMQELNIPVPFSLVLNSEHDNTLKIMPGYWFLHNMYALARNSWKYVDRDKRTDKTQLIEYDYLAPDSVEEMIASMPLMETAVAKAWYALQPGQKPEMPGEPALQKKGRQLLLQEPEAVARLTVLATDMENSQRKVQLLKVDKAYPLFRELVVLYGIRNLLTHMDASGINSFASLQAFARTAKRGPWINVGGQLMKATTVEELKTRIKKGRINSWPQMHEAYVQIGEQYTADKLQHAVASMLHIQGITAKELTPAVFKHNLQQSVYTLGWLTESIYRSREKDYQNPYRKMAYENEAEMEAVVGKLADNGFIQETITELKAYKRKVKELLKKWEL
;
A
#
# COMPACT_ATOMS: atom_id res chain seq x y z
N MET A 1 -25.94 -36.53 11.57
CA MET A 1 -27.16 -36.48 10.73
C MET A 1 -26.89 -35.58 9.54
N ASN A 2 -27.22 -36.02 8.34
CA ASN A 2 -27.07 -35.19 7.14
C ASN A 2 -28.14 -34.08 7.18
N ALA A 3 -27.77 -32.82 6.93
CA ALA A 3 -28.65 -31.67 7.03
C ALA A 3 -29.41 -31.37 5.72
N ILE A 4 -29.71 -32.40 4.92
CA ILE A 4 -30.49 -32.24 3.69
C ILE A 4 -31.97 -32.06 4.07
N GLN A 5 -32.53 -30.89 3.78
CA GLN A 5 -33.94 -30.57 4.01
C GLN A 5 -34.74 -30.73 2.71
N LYS A 6 -35.86 -31.47 2.76
CA LYS A 6 -36.80 -31.55 1.65
C LYS A 6 -37.85 -30.44 1.79
N LYS A 7 -37.94 -29.56 0.79
CA LYS A 7 -38.94 -28.49 0.71
C LYS A 7 -39.73 -28.60 -0.61
N PRO A 8 -40.98 -28.10 -0.69
CA PRO A 8 -41.74 -28.05 -1.94
C PRO A 8 -41.00 -27.25 -3.03
N LEU A 9 -41.11 -27.69 -4.29
CA LEU A 9 -40.50 -26.99 -5.44
C LEU A 9 -40.99 -25.54 -5.55
N THR A 10 -42.24 -25.28 -5.16
CA THR A 10 -42.85 -23.93 -5.14
C THR A 10 -42.19 -22.95 -4.17
N GLN A 11 -41.23 -23.40 -3.35
CA GLN A 11 -40.42 -22.53 -2.48
C GLN A 11 -39.04 -22.23 -3.08
N LEU A 12 -38.66 -22.84 -4.20
CA LEU A 12 -37.36 -22.60 -4.82
C LEU A 12 -37.31 -21.19 -5.41
N GLY A 13 -36.38 -20.36 -4.92
CA GLY A 13 -36.28 -18.95 -5.33
C GLY A 13 -37.18 -17.98 -4.57
N TYR A 14 -37.86 -18.45 -3.53
CA TYR A 14 -38.68 -17.65 -2.61
C TYR A 14 -38.24 -17.88 -1.16
N ASN A 15 -38.67 -17.00 -0.25
CA ASN A 15 -38.29 -17.02 1.17
C ASN A 15 -36.76 -16.96 1.36
N PHE A 16 -36.08 -16.15 0.53
CA PHE A 16 -34.66 -15.88 0.63
C PHE A 16 -34.28 -15.37 2.02
N VAL A 17 -35.12 -14.49 2.57
CA VAL A 17 -35.02 -14.01 3.94
C VAL A 17 -36.12 -14.63 4.77
N ASP A 18 -35.75 -15.25 5.89
CA ASP A 18 -36.73 -15.75 6.86
C ASP A 18 -37.60 -14.58 7.38
N ALA A 19 -38.91 -14.82 7.51
CA ALA A 19 -39.88 -13.82 7.96
C ALA A 19 -39.51 -13.18 9.31
N ALA A 20 -38.80 -13.89 10.18
CA ALA A 20 -38.33 -13.36 11.46
C ALA A 20 -37.32 -12.21 11.31
N TRP A 21 -36.63 -12.12 10.16
CA TRP A 21 -35.62 -11.09 9.88
C TRP A 21 -36.14 -9.98 8.95
N LEU A 22 -37.40 -10.03 8.55
CA LEU A 22 -38.01 -9.00 7.71
C LEU A 22 -38.57 -7.85 8.57
N PRO A 23 -38.28 -6.58 8.19
CA PRO A 23 -38.94 -5.44 8.83
C PRO A 23 -40.47 -5.48 8.63
N LYS A 24 -41.21 -4.92 9.59
CA LYS A 24 -42.67 -4.86 9.52
C LYS A 24 -43.15 -4.18 8.21
N GLY A 25 -44.01 -4.86 7.46
CA GLY A 25 -44.59 -4.35 6.22
C GLY A 25 -43.66 -4.41 5.01
N LYS A 26 -42.50 -5.07 5.12
CA LYS A 26 -41.59 -5.36 4.01
C LYS A 26 -41.65 -6.84 3.65
N ASP A 27 -41.50 -7.14 2.38
CA ASP A 27 -41.32 -8.50 1.86
C ASP A 27 -39.82 -8.82 1.70
N GLU A 28 -39.48 -9.97 1.12
CA GLU A 28 -38.09 -10.37 0.89
C GLU A 28 -37.35 -9.56 -0.19
N TYR A 29 -38.07 -8.75 -0.98
CA TYR A 29 -37.54 -8.03 -2.13
C TYR A 29 -37.18 -6.57 -1.82
N TYR A 30 -37.59 -6.02 -0.69
CA TYR A 30 -37.40 -4.58 -0.41
C TYR A 30 -35.94 -4.07 -0.53
N LEU A 31 -34.94 -4.85 -0.11
CA LEU A 31 -33.52 -4.47 -0.26
C LEU A 31 -33.05 -4.65 -1.70
N ARG A 32 -33.47 -5.73 -2.35
CA ARG A 32 -33.22 -5.96 -3.78
C ARG A 32 -33.70 -4.76 -4.60
N ASP A 33 -34.90 -4.25 -4.32
CA ASP A 33 -35.50 -3.11 -5.01
C ASP A 33 -34.76 -1.81 -4.75
N GLN A 34 -34.34 -1.62 -3.50
CA GLN A 34 -33.49 -0.48 -3.13
C GLN A 34 -32.12 -0.54 -3.83
N GLN A 35 -31.49 -1.72 -3.90
CA GLN A 35 -30.20 -1.93 -4.57
C GLN A 35 -30.31 -1.73 -6.09
N TRP A 36 -31.42 -2.13 -6.70
CA TRP A 36 -31.59 -2.03 -8.14
C TRP A 36 -31.62 -0.58 -8.61
N GLY A 37 -32.32 0.30 -7.89
CA GLY A 37 -32.29 1.75 -8.09
C GLY A 37 -32.72 2.27 -9.47
N LYS A 38 -33.10 1.41 -10.42
CA LYS A 38 -33.51 1.80 -11.78
C LYS A 38 -35.00 2.11 -11.87
N HIS A 39 -35.33 3.12 -12.68
CA HIS A 39 -36.70 3.56 -12.99
C HIS A 39 -37.31 2.88 -14.23
N ASN A 40 -36.74 1.78 -14.72
CA ASN A 40 -37.35 1.03 -15.82
C ASN A 40 -38.73 0.55 -15.37
N VAL A 41 -39.77 0.92 -16.11
CA VAL A 41 -41.12 0.43 -15.87
C VAL A 41 -41.16 -1.00 -16.35
N TYR A 42 -41.24 -1.94 -15.40
CA TYR A 42 -41.40 -3.34 -15.71
C TYR A 42 -42.88 -3.69 -15.82
N ARG A 43 -43.23 -4.50 -16.81
CA ARG A 43 -44.55 -5.11 -16.95
C ARG A 43 -44.46 -6.62 -16.83
N LYS A 44 -45.60 -7.26 -16.63
CA LYS A 44 -45.71 -8.72 -16.78
C LYS A 44 -45.58 -9.12 -18.24
N LEU A 45 -45.18 -10.36 -18.46
CA LEU A 45 -45.24 -10.98 -19.79
C LEU A 45 -46.69 -11.01 -20.30
N ASN A 46 -46.87 -10.77 -21.59
CA ASN A 46 -48.13 -11.03 -22.27
C ASN A 46 -48.21 -12.48 -22.76
N ALA A 47 -49.40 -12.92 -23.20
CA ALA A 47 -49.62 -14.31 -23.62
C ALA A 47 -48.72 -14.74 -24.80
N GLN A 48 -48.49 -13.84 -25.77
CA GLN A 48 -47.63 -14.13 -26.93
C GLN A 48 -46.17 -14.29 -26.52
N GLU A 49 -45.68 -13.47 -25.59
CA GLU A 49 -44.31 -13.59 -25.07
C GLU A 49 -44.11 -14.90 -24.31
N ILE A 50 -45.08 -15.32 -23.49
CA ILE A 50 -45.04 -16.60 -22.78
C ILE A 50 -44.99 -17.76 -23.78
N GLU A 51 -45.82 -17.74 -24.82
CA GLU A 51 -45.82 -18.77 -25.87
C GLU A 51 -44.46 -18.88 -26.56
N ILE A 52 -43.85 -17.74 -26.90
CA ILE A 52 -42.51 -17.71 -27.51
C ILE A 52 -41.46 -18.28 -26.55
N LEU A 53 -41.49 -17.89 -25.27
CA LEU A 53 -40.54 -18.39 -24.27
C LEU A 53 -40.66 -19.91 -24.10
N VAL A 54 -41.88 -20.44 -24.00
CA VAL A 54 -42.12 -21.89 -23.92
C VAL A 54 -41.65 -22.60 -25.20
N ARG A 55 -41.91 -22.04 -26.39
CA ARG A 55 -41.44 -22.59 -27.67
C ARG A 55 -39.91 -22.61 -27.78
N ASN A 56 -39.25 -21.64 -27.16
CA ASN A 56 -37.80 -21.56 -27.04
C ASN A 56 -37.24 -22.45 -25.91
N ASP A 57 -38.03 -23.41 -25.42
CA ASP A 57 -37.66 -24.39 -24.39
C ASP A 57 -37.24 -23.75 -23.05
N ASN A 58 -37.86 -22.61 -22.73
CA ASN A 58 -37.75 -22.03 -21.40
C ASN A 58 -38.84 -22.58 -20.48
N THR A 59 -38.52 -22.71 -19.19
CA THR A 59 -39.48 -23.08 -18.14
C THR A 59 -39.49 -22.06 -17.03
N SER A 60 -40.65 -21.85 -16.40
CA SER A 60 -40.78 -21.05 -15.17
C SER A 60 -41.62 -21.82 -14.15
N ASP A 61 -41.34 -21.63 -12.86
CA ASP A 61 -42.22 -22.06 -11.78
C ASP A 61 -43.52 -21.25 -11.73
N ASP A 62 -43.43 -19.93 -11.97
CA ASP A 62 -44.57 -19.04 -12.19
C ASP A 62 -44.22 -17.93 -13.19
N TRP A 63 -44.87 -17.90 -14.35
CA TRP A 63 -44.68 -16.86 -15.36
C TRP A 63 -45.12 -15.46 -14.88
N ASN A 64 -45.99 -15.37 -13.88
CA ASN A 64 -46.41 -14.09 -13.29
C ASN A 64 -45.31 -13.40 -12.48
N CYS A 65 -44.24 -14.13 -12.14
CA CYS A 65 -43.07 -13.63 -11.43
C CYS A 65 -41.95 -13.17 -12.38
N ILE A 66 -42.16 -13.26 -13.70
CA ILE A 66 -41.23 -12.77 -14.71
C ILE A 66 -41.70 -11.39 -15.19
N PHE A 67 -40.83 -10.40 -15.00
CA PHE A 67 -41.09 -9.01 -15.32
C PHE A 67 -40.11 -8.54 -16.39
N VAL A 68 -40.61 -7.79 -17.37
CA VAL A 68 -39.83 -7.39 -18.54
C VAL A 68 -39.99 -5.91 -18.83
N ALA A 69 -38.94 -5.29 -19.38
CA ALA A 69 -39.02 -3.94 -19.93
C ALA A 69 -39.93 -3.88 -21.17
N GLU A 70 -40.33 -2.68 -21.58
CA GLU A 70 -41.24 -2.51 -22.72
C GLU A 70 -40.62 -3.06 -24.03
N GLU A 71 -39.34 -2.77 -24.25
CA GLU A 71 -38.56 -3.21 -25.41
C GLU A 71 -37.93 -4.62 -25.24
N PHE A 72 -38.55 -5.48 -24.44
CA PHE A 72 -38.13 -6.87 -24.29
C PHE A 72 -38.44 -7.71 -25.54
N ASN A 73 -37.46 -8.50 -25.97
CA ASN A 73 -37.64 -9.45 -27.07
C ASN A 73 -37.52 -10.90 -26.59
N PRO A 74 -38.63 -11.68 -26.52
CA PRO A 74 -38.60 -13.06 -26.05
C PRO A 74 -37.83 -14.03 -26.98
N GLN A 75 -37.52 -13.63 -28.23
CA GLN A 75 -36.72 -14.47 -29.14
C GLN A 75 -35.26 -14.62 -28.69
N LEU A 76 -34.77 -13.70 -27.85
CA LEU A 76 -33.40 -13.66 -27.34
C LEU A 76 -33.28 -14.37 -25.98
N VAL A 77 -34.26 -15.19 -25.61
CA VAL A 77 -34.27 -15.98 -24.38
C VAL A 77 -34.59 -17.43 -24.73
N GLN A 78 -33.64 -18.35 -24.52
CA GLN A 78 -33.73 -19.75 -24.98
C GLN A 78 -33.09 -20.73 -23.99
N HIS A 79 -33.72 -21.90 -23.79
CA HIS A 79 -33.23 -22.97 -22.93
C HIS A 79 -32.89 -22.52 -21.49
N CYS A 80 -33.70 -21.64 -20.91
CA CYS A 80 -33.53 -21.17 -19.53
C CYS A 80 -34.58 -21.74 -18.57
N HIS A 81 -34.15 -21.97 -17.32
CA HIS A 81 -35.03 -22.36 -16.23
C HIS A 81 -35.13 -21.23 -15.21
N PHE A 82 -36.32 -20.65 -15.06
CA PHE A 82 -36.59 -19.54 -14.16
C PHE A 82 -37.26 -20.04 -12.86
N PHE A 83 -36.80 -19.50 -11.74
CA PHE A 83 -37.37 -19.73 -10.41
C PHE A 83 -37.47 -18.41 -9.65
N GLY A 84 -38.58 -18.18 -8.95
CA GLY A 84 -38.78 -16.94 -8.20
C GLY A 84 -38.94 -15.70 -9.09
N MET A 85 -38.87 -14.51 -8.47
CA MET A 85 -39.05 -13.25 -9.20
C MET A 85 -37.82 -12.90 -10.07
N VAL A 86 -37.99 -12.77 -11.37
CA VAL A 86 -36.94 -12.37 -12.32
C VAL A 86 -37.33 -11.10 -13.08
N ARG A 87 -36.41 -10.14 -13.20
CA ARG A 87 -36.62 -8.92 -14.00
C ARG A 87 -35.61 -8.86 -15.14
N ILE A 88 -36.09 -8.58 -16.35
CA ILE A 88 -35.26 -8.54 -17.55
C ILE A 88 -35.42 -7.18 -18.22
N GLY A 89 -34.31 -6.48 -18.39
CA GLY A 89 -34.25 -5.22 -19.13
C GLY A 89 -34.51 -5.37 -20.62
N LYS A 90 -34.13 -4.36 -21.39
CA LYS A 90 -34.25 -4.37 -22.86
C LYS A 90 -33.35 -5.45 -23.44
N LEU A 91 -33.82 -6.17 -24.46
CA LEU A 91 -33.03 -7.15 -25.20
C LEU A 91 -33.17 -6.87 -26.70
N GLU A 92 -32.16 -6.24 -27.27
CA GLU A 92 -32.10 -5.92 -28.70
C GLU A 92 -31.24 -6.95 -29.45
N PRO A 93 -31.47 -7.16 -30.76
CA PRO A 93 -30.75 -8.16 -31.57
C PRO A 93 -29.32 -7.70 -31.93
N TYR A 94 -28.53 -7.38 -30.91
CA TYR A 94 -27.10 -7.06 -30.98
C TYR A 94 -26.25 -8.21 -30.46
N PHE A 95 -24.94 -8.08 -30.59
CA PHE A 95 -23.97 -8.90 -29.86
C PHE A 95 -23.09 -7.98 -29.03
N LEU A 96 -22.62 -8.48 -27.89
CA LEU A 96 -21.55 -7.83 -27.14
C LEU A 96 -20.21 -8.46 -27.53
N GLU A 97 -19.20 -7.61 -27.67
CA GLU A 97 -17.82 -8.01 -27.94
C GLU A 97 -16.89 -7.53 -26.84
N PHE A 98 -16.08 -8.44 -26.31
CA PHE A 98 -14.96 -8.10 -25.44
C PHE A 98 -13.72 -8.90 -25.84
N HIS A 99 -12.71 -8.19 -26.37
CA HIS A 99 -11.62 -8.80 -27.13
C HIS A 99 -12.17 -9.69 -28.25
N ASN A 100 -11.78 -10.96 -28.32
CA ASN A 100 -12.25 -11.88 -29.36
C ASN A 100 -13.50 -12.68 -28.95
N LEU A 101 -14.12 -12.37 -27.79
CA LEU A 101 -15.37 -13.01 -27.36
C LEU A 101 -16.54 -12.22 -27.92
N ARG A 102 -17.32 -12.83 -28.82
CA ARG A 102 -18.56 -12.28 -29.37
C ARG A 102 -19.71 -13.18 -28.98
N LEU A 103 -20.72 -12.63 -28.34
CA LEU A 103 -21.89 -13.38 -27.89
C LEU A 103 -23.16 -12.55 -28.14
N PRO A 104 -24.24 -13.16 -28.64
CA PRO A 104 -25.50 -12.47 -28.85
C PRO A 104 -26.08 -12.00 -27.52
N VAL A 105 -26.65 -10.80 -27.50
CA VAL A 105 -27.46 -10.29 -26.39
C VAL A 105 -28.61 -11.27 -26.11
N GLY A 106 -28.90 -11.52 -24.84
CA GLY A 106 -29.94 -12.45 -24.41
C GLY A 106 -29.53 -13.37 -23.27
N LEU A 107 -30.46 -14.26 -22.91
CA LEU A 107 -30.30 -15.27 -21.86
C LEU A 107 -30.40 -16.66 -22.49
N TYR A 108 -29.35 -17.46 -22.37
CA TYR A 108 -29.20 -18.73 -23.07
C TYR A 108 -28.68 -19.83 -22.14
N ASN A 109 -29.30 -21.01 -22.19
CA ASN A 109 -28.80 -22.26 -21.57
C ASN A 109 -28.45 -22.09 -20.07
N SER A 110 -29.35 -21.49 -19.29
CA SER A 110 -29.01 -21.04 -17.92
C SER A 110 -30.14 -21.30 -16.93
N THR A 111 -29.78 -21.67 -15.69
CA THR A 111 -30.72 -21.72 -14.56
C THR A 111 -30.65 -20.43 -13.78
N ILE A 112 -31.76 -19.71 -13.69
CA ILE A 112 -31.85 -18.36 -13.15
C ILE A 112 -32.87 -18.35 -12.00
N CYS A 113 -32.43 -17.97 -10.81
CA CYS A 113 -33.22 -18.00 -9.60
C CYS A 113 -33.21 -16.61 -8.95
N ALA A 114 -34.35 -15.92 -8.93
CA ALA A 114 -34.51 -14.62 -8.27
C ALA A 114 -33.41 -13.60 -8.65
N CYS A 115 -33.37 -13.16 -9.92
CA CYS A 115 -32.32 -12.25 -10.43
C CYS A 115 -32.89 -11.03 -11.17
N ASP A 116 -32.12 -9.94 -11.21
CA ASP A 116 -32.40 -8.76 -12.03
C ASP A 116 -31.34 -8.61 -13.12
N PHE A 117 -31.77 -8.31 -14.34
CA PHE A 117 -30.89 -8.07 -15.49
C PHE A 117 -31.11 -6.69 -16.09
N GLY A 118 -30.01 -6.00 -16.36
CA GLY A 118 -30.01 -4.71 -17.03
C GLY A 118 -30.29 -4.84 -18.52
N ASP A 119 -30.08 -3.74 -19.22
CA ASP A 119 -30.31 -3.69 -20.66
C ASP A 119 -29.16 -4.38 -21.40
N ASN A 120 -29.51 -5.08 -22.47
CA ASN A 120 -28.61 -5.71 -23.42
C ASN A 120 -27.52 -6.60 -22.80
N VAL A 121 -27.89 -7.38 -21.77
CA VAL A 121 -27.00 -8.35 -21.15
C VAL A 121 -26.76 -9.58 -22.03
N VAL A 122 -25.63 -10.25 -21.81
CA VAL A 122 -25.34 -11.59 -22.34
C VAL A 122 -25.18 -12.54 -21.15
N VAL A 123 -26.07 -13.51 -21.03
CA VAL A 123 -25.95 -14.62 -20.07
C VAL A 123 -26.00 -15.92 -20.84
N HIS A 124 -24.89 -16.66 -20.88
CA HIS A 124 -24.76 -17.85 -21.70
C HIS A 124 -24.07 -18.97 -20.92
N ASN A 125 -24.72 -20.12 -20.75
CA ASN A 125 -24.21 -21.24 -19.95
C ASN A 125 -23.85 -20.81 -18.51
N ALA A 126 -24.74 -20.09 -17.84
CA ALA A 126 -24.69 -19.89 -16.39
C ALA A 126 -25.48 -21.03 -15.73
N ASN A 127 -24.78 -22.11 -15.35
CA ASN A 127 -25.44 -23.35 -14.92
C ASN A 127 -26.35 -23.13 -13.71
N PHE A 128 -25.96 -22.21 -12.80
CA PHE A 128 -26.81 -21.75 -11.71
C PHE A 128 -26.46 -20.29 -11.34
N LEU A 129 -27.41 -19.38 -11.54
CA LEU A 129 -27.32 -17.96 -11.20
C LEU A 129 -28.46 -17.60 -10.25
N SER A 130 -28.14 -17.12 -9.05
CA SER A 130 -29.10 -16.98 -7.97
C SER A 130 -28.87 -15.76 -7.08
N HIS A 131 -29.89 -14.92 -6.90
CA HIS A 131 -29.87 -13.72 -6.04
C HIS A 131 -28.78 -12.72 -6.43
N TYR A 132 -28.77 -12.35 -7.72
CA TYR A 132 -27.88 -11.35 -8.28
C TYR A 132 -28.64 -10.24 -9.00
N ILE A 133 -28.07 -9.05 -8.94
CA ILE A 133 -28.44 -7.88 -9.72
C ILE A 133 -27.33 -7.65 -10.74
N ILE A 134 -27.67 -7.78 -12.03
CA ILE A 134 -26.75 -7.66 -13.15
C ILE A 134 -26.99 -6.33 -13.86
N GLY A 135 -25.93 -5.53 -14.02
CA GLY A 135 -25.93 -4.24 -14.70
C GLY A 135 -26.19 -4.34 -16.20
N ASN A 136 -26.05 -3.21 -16.89
CA ASN A 136 -26.22 -3.12 -18.34
C ASN A 136 -24.99 -3.66 -19.07
N GLU A 137 -25.20 -4.24 -20.25
CA GLU A 137 -24.14 -4.65 -21.17
C GLU A 137 -23.09 -5.59 -20.52
N VAL A 138 -23.53 -6.40 -19.56
CA VAL A 138 -22.69 -7.37 -18.86
C VAL A 138 -22.60 -8.65 -19.68
N ILE A 139 -21.41 -9.25 -19.74
CA ILE A 139 -21.19 -10.58 -20.32
C ILE A 139 -20.93 -11.60 -19.20
N ILE A 140 -21.80 -12.59 -19.04
CA ILE A 140 -21.63 -13.77 -18.17
C ILE A 140 -21.64 -15.01 -19.06
N ALA A 141 -20.51 -15.72 -19.14
CA ALA A 141 -20.37 -16.86 -20.05
C ALA A 141 -19.67 -18.06 -19.40
N ASN A 142 -20.25 -19.25 -19.49
CA ASN A 142 -19.69 -20.50 -18.96
C ASN A 142 -19.32 -20.38 -17.47
N VAL A 143 -20.33 -20.13 -16.64
CA VAL A 143 -20.17 -20.00 -15.20
C VAL A 143 -20.93 -21.10 -14.48
N ASN A 144 -20.27 -21.88 -13.63
CA ASN A 144 -20.93 -23.02 -12.99
C ASN A 144 -21.89 -22.59 -11.87
N GLU A 145 -21.47 -21.66 -11.00
CA GLU A 145 -22.30 -21.17 -9.90
C GLU A 145 -22.01 -19.69 -9.63
N MET A 146 -23.07 -18.88 -9.64
CA MET A 146 -23.12 -17.51 -9.12
C MET A 146 -24.29 -17.42 -8.12
N ALA A 147 -24.00 -17.44 -6.82
CA ALA A 147 -25.04 -17.45 -5.78
C ALA A 147 -24.75 -16.48 -4.64
N THR A 148 -25.79 -15.87 -4.08
CA THR A 148 -25.68 -15.01 -2.89
C THR A 148 -26.54 -15.55 -1.76
N THR A 149 -26.05 -15.49 -0.52
CA THR A 149 -26.82 -15.80 0.68
C THR A 149 -27.44 -14.54 1.28
N ASP A 150 -28.53 -14.72 2.05
CA ASP A 150 -29.25 -13.64 2.73
C ASP A 150 -28.40 -12.92 3.78
N HIS A 151 -27.34 -13.57 4.28
CA HIS A 151 -26.41 -13.05 5.28
C HIS A 151 -25.04 -12.71 4.69
N SER A 152 -24.98 -12.45 3.38
CA SER A 152 -23.75 -12.03 2.70
C SER A 152 -23.15 -10.76 3.31
N LYS A 153 -21.80 -10.71 3.32
CA LYS A 153 -21.01 -9.61 3.90
C LYS A 153 -20.08 -8.95 2.89
N PHE A 154 -19.89 -9.58 1.73
CA PHE A 154 -19.01 -9.13 0.66
C PHE A 154 -17.59 -8.82 1.15
N GLY A 155 -17.06 -9.65 2.07
CA GLY A 155 -15.71 -9.48 2.63
C GLY A 155 -15.60 -8.48 3.79
N ASN A 156 -16.66 -7.71 4.09
CA ASN A 156 -16.68 -6.78 5.22
C ASN A 156 -16.74 -7.54 6.56
N GLY A 157 -16.02 -7.02 7.56
CA GLY A 157 -15.91 -7.55 8.92
C GLY A 157 -17.13 -7.25 9.80
N ILE A 158 -18.33 -7.39 9.26
CA ILE A 158 -19.61 -7.11 9.93
C ILE A 158 -20.35 -8.39 10.31
N ILE A 159 -21.41 -8.26 11.11
CA ILE A 159 -22.38 -9.32 11.43
C ILE A 159 -23.77 -8.91 10.96
N LYS A 160 -24.55 -9.88 10.49
CA LYS A 160 -25.97 -9.71 10.17
C LYS A 160 -26.85 -10.15 11.34
N ASP A 161 -28.10 -9.70 11.35
CA ASP A 161 -29.04 -10.02 12.44
C ASP A 161 -29.16 -11.54 12.63
N GLY A 162 -29.20 -12.02 13.88
CA GLY A 162 -29.22 -13.45 14.18
C GLY A 162 -27.90 -14.20 14.02
N GLU A 163 -26.83 -13.56 13.55
CA GLU A 163 -25.49 -14.14 13.54
C GLU A 163 -24.76 -13.92 14.88
N GLN A 164 -23.88 -14.86 15.23
CA GLN A 164 -23.02 -14.77 16.42
C GLN A 164 -21.74 -13.96 16.12
N GLU A 165 -21.14 -13.33 17.13
CA GLU A 165 -19.90 -12.53 16.92
C GLU A 165 -18.69 -13.38 16.48
N ASN A 166 -18.65 -14.67 16.83
CA ASN A 166 -17.55 -15.59 16.49
C ASN A 166 -17.38 -15.85 14.99
N ILE A 167 -18.41 -15.61 14.17
CA ILE A 167 -18.31 -15.74 12.72
C ILE A 167 -17.86 -14.44 12.03
N ARG A 168 -17.63 -13.36 12.79
CA ARG A 168 -17.11 -12.11 12.25
C ARG A 168 -15.72 -12.34 11.66
N ILE A 169 -15.50 -11.76 10.49
CA ILE A 169 -14.19 -11.79 9.86
C ILE A 169 -13.32 -10.72 10.47
N TRP A 170 -12.16 -11.13 10.95
CA TRP A 170 -11.10 -10.28 11.43
C TRP A 170 -9.87 -10.43 10.53
N LEU A 171 -9.20 -9.31 10.25
CA LEU A 171 -7.95 -9.28 9.52
C LEU A 171 -6.79 -9.20 10.52
N GLU A 172 -6.08 -10.31 10.71
CA GLU A 172 -5.01 -10.47 11.71
C GLU A 172 -3.68 -9.90 11.18
N LEU A 173 -3.52 -8.59 11.23
CA LEU A 173 -2.35 -7.91 10.69
C LEU A 173 -1.15 -7.90 11.66
N CYS A 174 0.06 -7.75 11.12
CA CYS A 174 1.34 -7.55 11.80
C CYS A 174 1.86 -8.71 12.66
N ASN A 175 1.03 -9.45 13.39
CA ASN A 175 1.44 -10.60 14.18
C ASN A 175 0.53 -11.81 13.98
N GLU A 176 1.07 -12.99 14.27
CA GLU A 176 0.40 -14.28 14.04
C GLU A 176 -0.52 -14.69 15.20
N ASN A 177 -0.36 -14.06 16.38
CA ASN A 177 -1.25 -14.29 17.53
C ASN A 177 -2.62 -13.58 17.44
N GLY A 178 -2.84 -12.75 16.41
CA GLY A 178 -4.11 -12.05 16.17
C GLY A 178 -4.37 -10.84 17.08
N GLY A 179 -3.46 -10.51 18.01
CA GLY A 179 -3.63 -9.40 18.96
C GLY A 179 -3.69 -8.01 18.31
N ARG A 180 -3.37 -7.93 17.01
CA ARG A 180 -3.50 -6.72 16.18
C ARG A 180 -4.60 -6.84 15.12
N SER A 181 -5.61 -7.66 15.32
CA SER A 181 -6.73 -7.80 14.40
C SER A 181 -7.54 -6.51 14.18
N VAL A 182 -7.95 -6.27 12.94
CA VAL A 182 -8.84 -5.15 12.55
C VAL A 182 -10.05 -5.70 11.81
N MET A 183 -11.17 -4.97 11.81
CA MET A 183 -12.32 -5.35 10.98
C MET A 183 -12.09 -4.80 9.56
N PRO A 184 -12.02 -5.67 8.52
CA PRO A 184 -11.92 -5.18 7.15
C PRO A 184 -13.22 -4.48 6.75
N PHE A 185 -13.12 -3.41 5.98
CA PHE A 185 -14.28 -2.73 5.43
C PHE A 185 -13.98 -2.16 4.04
N ASP A 186 -15.01 -2.05 3.22
CA ASP A 186 -14.88 -1.49 1.89
C ASP A 186 -14.53 0.00 1.98
N GLY A 187 -13.46 0.40 1.29
CA GLY A 187 -12.82 1.71 1.42
C GLY A 187 -11.73 1.83 2.48
N MET A 188 -11.33 0.75 3.17
CA MET A 188 -10.26 0.81 4.18
C MET A 188 -8.90 1.24 3.61
N LEU A 189 -8.35 2.34 4.12
CA LEU A 189 -7.06 2.89 3.71
C LEU A 189 -5.91 2.34 4.56
N PRO A 190 -4.65 2.33 4.07
CA PRO A 190 -3.53 1.81 4.85
C PRO A 190 -3.29 2.61 6.14
N GLY A 191 -3.64 3.90 6.16
CA GLY A 191 -3.63 4.73 7.36
C GLY A 191 -4.60 4.23 8.44
N ASP A 192 -5.80 3.80 8.04
CA ASP A 192 -6.83 3.27 8.96
C ASP A 192 -6.35 1.98 9.62
N ALA A 193 -5.83 1.06 8.79
CA ALA A 193 -5.23 -0.18 9.26
C ALA A 193 -4.06 0.08 10.22
N TYR A 194 -3.19 1.03 9.89
CA TYR A 194 -2.07 1.37 10.76
C TYR A 194 -2.54 1.92 12.11
N LEU A 195 -3.43 2.90 12.14
CA LEU A 195 -3.90 3.49 13.39
C LEU A 195 -4.61 2.47 14.27
N TRP A 196 -5.38 1.54 13.67
CA TRP A 196 -6.12 0.52 14.40
C TRP A 196 -5.23 -0.63 14.88
N THR A 197 -4.25 -1.08 14.09
CA THR A 197 -3.28 -2.10 14.53
C THR A 197 -2.38 -1.61 15.66
N ARG A 198 -2.22 -0.29 15.80
CA ARG A 198 -1.47 0.38 16.86
C ARG A 198 -2.41 0.85 17.98
N ASN A 199 -1.83 1.42 19.05
CA ASN A 199 -2.59 1.96 20.19
C ASN A 199 -3.53 0.92 20.84
N ARG A 200 -3.09 -0.33 20.98
CA ARG A 200 -3.91 -1.42 21.52
C ARG A 200 -4.21 -1.27 23.01
N ASP A 201 -3.41 -0.46 23.69
CA ASP A 201 -3.59 0.01 25.06
C ASP A 201 -4.72 1.05 25.21
N ASP A 202 -5.13 1.74 24.13
CA ASP A 202 -6.17 2.77 24.17
C ASP A 202 -7.56 2.16 23.84
N ALA A 203 -8.19 1.53 24.84
CA ALA A 203 -9.49 0.86 24.67
C ALA A 203 -10.59 1.79 24.11
N ALA A 204 -10.59 3.08 24.48
CA ALA A 204 -11.57 4.04 23.99
C ALA A 204 -11.43 4.27 22.47
N LEU A 205 -10.18 4.41 22.00
CA LEU A 205 -9.89 4.53 20.57
C LEU A 205 -10.28 3.25 19.80
N GLN A 206 -9.91 2.07 20.34
CA GLN A 206 -10.26 0.78 19.73
C GLN A 206 -11.78 0.59 19.58
N GLN A 207 -12.55 0.99 20.59
CA GLN A 207 -14.01 0.94 20.54
C GLN A 207 -14.60 1.90 19.49
N GLN A 208 -14.00 3.08 19.28
CA GLN A 208 -14.44 3.98 18.22
C GLN A 208 -14.20 3.40 16.83
N PHE A 209 -13.05 2.76 16.55
CA PHE A 209 -12.81 2.11 15.26
C PHE A 209 -13.80 0.98 14.97
N LYS A 210 -14.12 0.16 15.99
CA LYS A 210 -15.19 -0.84 15.90
C LYS A 210 -16.53 -0.17 15.56
N ALA A 211 -16.90 0.89 16.30
CA ALA A 211 -18.14 1.61 16.09
C ALA A 211 -18.23 2.28 14.70
N PHE A 212 -17.13 2.81 14.16
CA PHE A 212 -17.10 3.40 12.81
C PHE A 212 -17.43 2.35 11.77
N THR A 213 -16.80 1.17 11.89
CA THR A 213 -16.99 0.06 10.96
C THR A 213 -18.40 -0.51 11.04
N GLU A 214 -18.94 -0.69 12.24
CA GLU A 214 -20.32 -1.19 12.42
C GLU A 214 -21.39 -0.19 11.98
N LYS A 215 -21.10 1.12 11.98
CA LYS A 215 -22.03 2.15 11.47
C LYS A 215 -22.04 2.25 9.95
N GLN A 216 -20.99 1.80 9.27
CA GLN A 216 -20.86 1.93 7.82
C GLN A 216 -21.81 0.98 7.07
N PHE A 217 -22.23 -0.11 7.70
CA PHE A 217 -23.10 -1.11 7.09
C PHE A 217 -24.24 -1.46 8.05
N ASP A 218 -25.44 -1.68 7.52
CA ASP A 218 -26.52 -2.20 8.35
C ASP A 218 -26.44 -3.73 8.53
N LYS A 219 -27.13 -4.21 9.56
CA LYS A 219 -27.19 -5.62 9.94
C LYS A 219 -28.26 -6.41 9.19
N LYS A 220 -29.00 -5.77 8.27
CA LYS A 220 -30.14 -6.39 7.60
C LYS A 220 -29.67 -7.52 6.69
N ARG A 221 -30.53 -8.53 6.57
CA ARG A 221 -30.38 -9.65 5.64
C ARG A 221 -31.13 -9.40 4.34
N GLY A 222 -30.73 -10.09 3.29
CA GLY A 222 -31.42 -10.09 1.99
C GLY A 222 -30.75 -9.25 0.90
N TYR A 223 -29.51 -8.79 1.12
CA TYR A 223 -28.76 -8.11 0.06
C TYR A 223 -28.37 -9.09 -1.05
N TYR A 224 -28.59 -8.67 -2.29
CA TYR A 224 -28.21 -9.43 -3.48
C TYR A 224 -26.75 -9.13 -3.85
N GLY A 225 -26.11 -10.10 -4.49
CA GLY A 225 -24.83 -9.88 -5.15
C GLY A 225 -25.01 -8.94 -6.33
N MET A 226 -23.97 -8.20 -6.71
CA MET A 226 -24.05 -7.22 -7.79
C MET A 226 -22.96 -7.45 -8.82
N VAL A 227 -23.29 -7.20 -10.09
CA VAL A 227 -22.32 -7.06 -11.18
C VAL A 227 -22.59 -5.74 -11.88
N GLY A 228 -21.65 -4.80 -11.76
CA GLY A 228 -21.77 -3.49 -12.38
C GLY A 228 -21.69 -3.54 -13.91
N ASP A 229 -22.16 -2.47 -14.54
CA ASP A 229 -22.26 -2.33 -16.00
C ASP A 229 -20.95 -2.67 -16.74
N ARG A 230 -21.07 -3.17 -17.98
CA ARG A 230 -19.95 -3.46 -18.89
C ARG A 230 -18.88 -4.41 -18.33
N SER A 231 -19.24 -5.19 -17.30
CA SER A 231 -18.36 -6.20 -16.73
C SER A 231 -18.40 -7.50 -17.54
N VAL A 232 -17.29 -8.24 -17.50
CA VAL A 232 -17.14 -9.51 -18.22
C VAL A 232 -16.69 -10.59 -17.24
N ILE A 233 -17.52 -11.61 -17.09
CA ILE A 233 -17.28 -12.79 -16.25
C ILE A 233 -17.33 -14.01 -17.16
N LYS A 234 -16.22 -14.73 -17.33
CA LYS A 234 -16.19 -15.90 -18.20
C LYS A 234 -15.38 -17.07 -17.68
N ASN A 235 -15.87 -18.28 -17.94
CA ASN A 235 -15.19 -19.54 -17.61
C ASN A 235 -14.87 -19.66 -16.10
N CYS A 236 -15.68 -19.05 -15.24
CA CYS A 236 -15.49 -19.09 -13.78
C CYS A 236 -16.24 -20.28 -13.19
N LYS A 237 -15.69 -20.90 -12.13
CA LYS A 237 -16.38 -22.01 -11.46
C LYS A 237 -17.36 -21.50 -10.41
N ILE A 238 -16.86 -21.02 -9.27
CA ILE A 238 -17.70 -20.63 -8.13
C ILE A 238 -17.52 -19.14 -7.85
N ILE A 239 -18.62 -18.40 -7.84
CA ILE A 239 -18.71 -17.02 -7.37
C ILE A 239 -19.83 -16.97 -6.34
N LYS A 240 -19.48 -16.75 -5.07
CA LYS A 240 -20.44 -16.82 -3.95
C LYS A 240 -20.33 -15.63 -3.02
N ASP A 241 -21.43 -14.92 -2.78
CA ASP A 241 -21.47 -13.74 -1.92
C ASP A 241 -20.49 -12.64 -2.39
N VAL A 242 -20.54 -12.28 -3.67
CA VAL A 242 -19.60 -11.34 -4.28
C VAL A 242 -20.33 -10.13 -4.82
N THR A 243 -19.78 -8.93 -4.57
CA THR A 243 -20.18 -7.70 -5.26
C THR A 243 -19.05 -7.24 -6.18
N ILE A 244 -19.39 -6.90 -7.42
CA ILE A 244 -18.47 -6.60 -8.51
C ILE A 244 -18.84 -5.24 -9.08
N GLY A 245 -17.90 -4.30 -9.09
CA GLY A 245 -18.06 -2.97 -9.70
C GLY A 245 -18.14 -3.02 -11.23
N SER A 246 -18.30 -1.86 -11.88
CA SER A 246 -18.42 -1.79 -13.33
C SER A 246 -17.09 -2.05 -14.05
N ASP A 247 -17.16 -2.42 -15.32
CA ASP A 247 -16.01 -2.61 -16.21
C ASP A 247 -15.01 -3.68 -15.68
N ALA A 248 -15.45 -4.56 -14.77
CA ALA A 248 -14.60 -5.59 -14.18
C ALA A 248 -14.35 -6.73 -15.18
N TYR A 249 -13.19 -7.37 -15.09
CA TYR A 249 -12.87 -8.53 -15.93
C TYR A 249 -12.44 -9.75 -15.12
N LEU A 250 -13.30 -10.76 -15.08
CA LEU A 250 -13.10 -12.02 -14.38
C LEU A 250 -13.03 -13.16 -15.40
N LYS A 251 -11.92 -13.89 -15.44
CA LYS A 251 -11.72 -15.01 -16.35
C LYS A 251 -11.12 -16.20 -15.62
N GLY A 252 -11.77 -17.37 -15.68
CA GLY A 252 -11.14 -18.63 -15.28
C GLY A 252 -10.91 -18.79 -13.77
N ALA A 253 -11.56 -17.97 -12.93
CA ALA A 253 -11.39 -18.07 -11.48
C ALA A 253 -12.00 -19.39 -10.97
N ASN A 254 -11.27 -20.09 -10.08
CA ASN A 254 -11.74 -21.33 -9.49
C ASN A 254 -12.73 -21.09 -8.37
N LYS A 255 -12.48 -20.07 -7.53
CA LYS A 255 -13.34 -19.74 -6.39
C LYS A 255 -13.20 -18.29 -6.00
N LEU A 256 -14.31 -17.57 -6.04
CA LEU A 256 -14.45 -16.22 -5.50
C LEU A 256 -15.54 -16.27 -4.44
N LYS A 257 -15.20 -16.05 -3.17
CA LYS A 257 -16.17 -16.16 -2.07
C LYS A 257 -16.09 -15.01 -1.09
N ASN A 258 -17.22 -14.38 -0.81
CA ASN A 258 -17.36 -13.31 0.18
C ASN A 258 -16.37 -12.18 -0.11
N LEU A 259 -16.56 -11.52 -1.26
CA LEU A 259 -15.63 -10.51 -1.77
C LEU A 259 -16.34 -9.21 -2.17
N THR A 260 -15.65 -8.10 -1.98
CA THR A 260 -15.88 -6.87 -2.74
C THR A 260 -14.79 -6.74 -3.80
N ILE A 261 -15.20 -6.61 -5.06
CA ILE A 261 -14.31 -6.34 -6.20
C ILE A 261 -14.64 -4.95 -6.74
N ASN A 262 -13.94 -3.94 -6.24
CA ASN A 262 -14.09 -2.57 -6.71
C ASN A 262 -13.49 -2.43 -8.10
N SER A 263 -14.28 -1.91 -9.02
CA SER A 263 -13.91 -1.71 -10.41
C SER A 263 -14.74 -0.56 -10.98
N MET A 264 -14.14 0.22 -11.88
CA MET A 264 -14.82 1.29 -12.59
C MET A 264 -14.11 1.58 -13.92
N ALA A 265 -14.77 2.33 -14.80
CA ALA A 265 -14.15 2.87 -16.00
C ALA A 265 -12.86 3.65 -15.65
N GLY A 266 -11.77 3.37 -16.37
CA GLY A 266 -10.45 3.97 -16.11
C GLY A 266 -9.63 3.31 -14.99
N ALA A 267 -10.24 2.50 -14.13
CA ALA A 267 -9.56 1.74 -13.08
C ALA A 267 -10.18 0.33 -12.92
N ALA A 268 -10.28 -0.37 -14.04
CA ALA A 268 -10.87 -1.71 -14.11
C ALA A 268 -10.03 -2.74 -13.32
N SER A 269 -10.70 -3.49 -12.45
CA SER A 269 -10.07 -4.59 -11.71
C SER A 269 -10.22 -5.92 -12.46
N GLN A 270 -9.17 -6.74 -12.39
CA GLN A 270 -9.08 -7.97 -13.17
C GLN A 270 -8.67 -9.17 -12.32
N ILE A 271 -9.40 -10.27 -12.49
CA ILE A 271 -9.11 -11.56 -11.86
C ILE A 271 -9.00 -12.64 -12.93
N GLY A 272 -7.82 -13.24 -13.04
CA GLY A 272 -7.51 -14.26 -14.03
C GLY A 272 -7.62 -15.68 -13.52
N GLU A 273 -7.04 -16.57 -14.32
CA GLU A 273 -7.27 -18.00 -14.27
C GLU A 273 -6.67 -18.65 -13.02
N GLY A 274 -7.39 -19.64 -12.50
CA GLY A 274 -6.95 -20.48 -11.39
C GLY A 274 -6.99 -19.82 -10.01
N CYS A 275 -7.41 -18.55 -9.92
CA CYS A 275 -7.43 -17.80 -8.67
C CYS A 275 -8.48 -18.33 -7.67
N GLU A 276 -8.11 -18.33 -6.39
CA GLU A 276 -8.94 -18.71 -5.24
C GLU A 276 -8.90 -17.59 -4.19
N LEU A 277 -9.95 -16.78 -4.13
CA LEU A 277 -10.02 -15.59 -3.27
C LEU A 277 -11.21 -15.72 -2.30
N VAL A 278 -10.95 -15.58 -1.00
CA VAL A 278 -11.95 -15.79 0.06
C VAL A 278 -11.86 -14.70 1.14
N ASN A 279 -13.00 -14.10 1.51
CA ASN A 279 -13.11 -13.10 2.59
C ASN A 279 -12.17 -11.92 2.35
N GLY A 280 -12.39 -11.13 1.31
CA GLY A 280 -11.43 -10.08 0.95
C GLY A 280 -12.04 -8.92 0.19
N ILE A 281 -11.28 -7.84 0.15
CA ILE A 281 -11.68 -6.58 -0.49
C ILE A 281 -10.59 -6.20 -1.47
N ILE A 282 -10.97 -5.99 -2.72
CA ILE A 282 -10.09 -5.67 -3.83
C ILE A 282 -10.43 -4.26 -4.28
N GLY A 283 -9.48 -3.34 -4.16
CA GLY A 283 -9.60 -1.95 -4.56
C GLY A 283 -9.59 -1.76 -6.08
N TYR A 284 -9.68 -0.52 -6.52
CA TYR A 284 -9.75 -0.16 -7.94
C TYR A 284 -8.44 -0.45 -8.69
N GLY A 285 -8.54 -0.83 -9.96
CA GLY A 285 -7.39 -1.06 -10.84
C GLY A 285 -6.50 -2.25 -10.45
N CYS A 286 -7.00 -3.15 -9.59
CA CYS A 286 -6.21 -4.29 -9.10
C CYS A 286 -6.09 -5.40 -10.13
N ARG A 287 -5.01 -6.18 -10.05
CA ARG A 287 -4.75 -7.30 -10.96
C ARG A 287 -4.38 -8.56 -10.19
N VAL A 288 -5.17 -9.62 -10.33
CA VAL A 288 -4.96 -10.90 -9.62
C VAL A 288 -4.93 -12.04 -10.64
N PHE A 289 -3.76 -12.62 -10.91
CA PHE A 289 -3.58 -13.55 -12.04
C PHE A 289 -2.78 -14.81 -11.71
N TYR A 290 -2.96 -15.84 -12.52
CA TYR A 290 -2.11 -17.02 -12.57
C TYR A 290 -2.11 -17.82 -11.26
N GLY A 291 -3.28 -18.26 -10.80
CA GLY A 291 -3.38 -19.21 -9.68
C GLY A 291 -3.15 -18.63 -8.28
N VAL A 292 -3.35 -17.32 -8.09
CA VAL A 292 -3.23 -16.66 -6.77
C VAL A 292 -4.20 -17.27 -5.76
N LYS A 293 -3.74 -17.40 -4.50
CA LYS A 293 -4.58 -17.79 -3.37
C LYS A 293 -4.59 -16.70 -2.31
N ALA A 294 -5.75 -16.15 -1.99
CA ALA A 294 -5.84 -15.10 -0.97
C ALA A 294 -7.02 -15.35 -0.01
N VAL A 295 -6.76 -15.20 1.29
CA VAL A 295 -7.74 -15.47 2.35
C VAL A 295 -7.63 -14.41 3.43
N ARG A 296 -8.74 -13.72 3.75
CA ARG A 296 -8.75 -12.60 4.71
C ARG A 296 -7.72 -11.55 4.31
N PHE A 297 -8.06 -10.75 3.32
CA PHE A 297 -7.10 -9.83 2.72
C PHE A 297 -7.74 -8.52 2.26
N ILE A 298 -6.91 -7.49 2.17
CA ILE A 298 -7.24 -6.25 1.47
C ILE A 298 -6.16 -5.98 0.43
N MET A 299 -6.57 -5.71 -0.80
CA MET A 299 -5.73 -5.16 -1.86
C MET A 299 -6.14 -3.72 -2.09
N ALA A 300 -5.26 -2.76 -1.78
CA ALA A 300 -5.48 -1.36 -2.07
C ALA A 300 -5.29 -1.07 -3.57
N SER A 301 -5.69 0.12 -4.01
CA SER A 301 -5.81 0.47 -5.41
C SER A 301 -4.51 0.28 -6.21
N HIS A 302 -4.66 -0.24 -7.42
CA HIS A 302 -3.60 -0.56 -8.38
C HIS A 302 -2.54 -1.55 -7.87
N SER A 303 -2.86 -2.33 -6.85
CA SER A 303 -2.00 -3.43 -6.40
C SER A 303 -2.16 -4.69 -7.25
N GLN A 304 -1.15 -5.54 -7.23
CA GLN A 304 -1.06 -6.70 -8.12
C GLN A 304 -0.60 -7.96 -7.36
N LEU A 305 -1.32 -9.06 -7.56
CA LEU A 305 -0.94 -10.41 -7.14
C LEU A 305 -0.82 -11.31 -8.37
N LYS A 306 0.29 -12.03 -8.50
CA LYS A 306 0.54 -12.85 -9.70
C LYS A 306 1.21 -14.19 -9.37
N TYR A 307 1.11 -15.12 -10.31
CA TYR A 307 1.95 -16.32 -10.42
C TYR A 307 1.94 -17.19 -9.17
N GLY A 308 0.76 -17.48 -8.62
CA GLY A 308 0.62 -18.36 -7.46
C GLY A 308 0.92 -17.70 -6.12
N ALA A 309 1.05 -16.37 -6.07
CA ALA A 309 1.25 -15.65 -4.81
C ALA A 309 0.15 -15.99 -3.79
N ARG A 310 0.54 -16.08 -2.52
CA ARG A 310 -0.33 -16.29 -1.37
C ARG A 310 -0.39 -15.04 -0.52
N LEU A 311 -1.61 -14.53 -0.28
CA LEU A 311 -1.85 -13.36 0.58
C LEU A 311 -2.88 -13.74 1.65
N ILE A 312 -2.42 -13.96 2.88
CA ILE A 312 -3.26 -14.45 3.98
C ILE A 312 -3.19 -13.48 5.15
N ASN A 313 -4.34 -13.11 5.74
CA ASN A 313 -4.39 -12.19 6.88
C ASN A 313 -3.58 -10.90 6.65
N SER A 314 -3.63 -10.33 5.44
CA SER A 314 -2.68 -9.29 5.04
C SER A 314 -3.33 -8.14 4.28
N TYR A 315 -2.73 -6.96 4.43
CA TYR A 315 -3.08 -5.74 3.72
C TYR A 315 -1.97 -5.40 2.73
N LEU A 316 -2.29 -5.37 1.44
CA LEU A 316 -1.37 -5.00 0.36
C LEU A 316 -1.64 -3.56 -0.09
N GLY A 317 -0.68 -2.67 0.16
CA GLY A 317 -0.79 -1.24 -0.10
C GLY A 317 -0.87 -0.85 -1.58
N ASN A 318 -1.20 0.43 -1.81
CA ASN A 318 -1.40 0.97 -3.15
C ASN A 318 -0.18 0.76 -4.06
N ASN A 319 -0.41 0.48 -5.34
CA ASN A 319 0.65 0.29 -6.34
C ASN A 319 1.68 -0.81 -5.99
N ALA A 320 1.40 -1.70 -5.03
CA ALA A 320 2.30 -2.77 -4.66
C ALA A 320 2.15 -3.98 -5.59
N THR A 321 3.24 -4.72 -5.80
CA THR A 321 3.24 -5.93 -6.63
C THR A 321 3.88 -7.09 -5.87
N ILE A 322 3.13 -8.19 -5.76
CA ILE A 322 3.63 -9.47 -5.26
C ILE A 322 3.46 -10.54 -6.34
N SER A 323 4.50 -11.31 -6.60
CA SER A 323 4.51 -12.40 -7.58
C SER A 323 5.18 -13.65 -7.00
N CYS A 324 4.54 -14.81 -7.12
CA CYS A 324 5.07 -16.12 -6.70
C CYS A 324 5.30 -16.35 -5.19
N CYS A 325 5.07 -15.37 -4.32
CA CYS A 325 5.54 -15.39 -2.93
C CYS A 325 4.46 -15.74 -1.92
N GLU A 326 4.88 -15.99 -0.68
CA GLU A 326 3.97 -16.21 0.46
C GLU A 326 4.07 -15.06 1.46
N VAL A 327 2.92 -14.40 1.70
CA VAL A 327 2.77 -13.27 2.63
C VAL A 327 1.64 -13.54 3.63
N LEU A 328 1.99 -13.49 4.92
CA LEU A 328 1.08 -13.78 6.03
C LEU A 328 1.12 -12.68 7.09
N ASN A 329 -0.03 -12.38 7.67
CA ASN A 329 -0.16 -11.51 8.85
C ASN A 329 0.65 -10.21 8.71
N SER A 330 0.57 -9.57 7.54
CA SER A 330 1.43 -8.43 7.19
C SER A 330 0.62 -7.19 6.81
N LEU A 331 1.04 -6.04 7.33
CA LEU A 331 0.55 -4.73 6.91
C LEU A 331 1.62 -4.07 6.04
N ILE A 332 1.33 -3.96 4.74
CA ILE A 332 2.26 -3.47 3.73
C ILE A 332 1.72 -2.16 3.19
N PHE A 333 2.50 -1.08 3.34
CA PHE A 333 2.18 0.24 2.81
C PHE A 333 2.51 0.33 1.31
N PRO A 334 2.15 1.44 0.63
CA PRO A 334 2.27 1.58 -0.81
C PRO A 334 3.66 1.34 -1.41
N ALA A 335 3.69 1.01 -2.70
CA ALA A 335 4.91 0.81 -3.50
C ALA A 335 5.86 -0.28 -2.97
N HIS A 336 5.30 -1.43 -2.59
CA HIS A 336 6.07 -2.62 -2.23
C HIS A 336 6.29 -3.53 -3.45
N GLU A 337 7.49 -4.07 -3.59
CA GLU A 337 7.87 -4.97 -4.70
C GLU A 337 8.44 -6.28 -4.15
N GLN A 338 7.85 -7.40 -4.58
CA GLN A 338 8.29 -8.74 -4.21
C GLN A 338 7.96 -9.74 -5.35
N HIS A 339 8.97 -10.32 -6.00
CA HIS A 339 8.76 -11.04 -7.27
C HIS A 339 9.18 -12.52 -7.28
N HIS A 340 9.88 -12.99 -6.25
CA HIS A 340 10.60 -14.26 -6.30
C HIS A 340 10.00 -15.30 -5.38
N ASN A 341 9.66 -16.46 -5.94
CA ASN A 341 8.94 -17.55 -5.26
C ASN A 341 9.52 -18.00 -3.92
N ASN A 342 10.83 -17.87 -3.75
CA ASN A 342 11.57 -18.27 -2.56
C ASN A 342 11.64 -17.18 -1.47
N SER A 343 10.85 -16.11 -1.58
CA SER A 343 10.76 -15.08 -0.55
C SER A 343 9.49 -15.21 0.30
N PHE A 344 9.65 -14.97 1.61
CA PHE A 344 8.61 -15.08 2.63
C PHE A 344 8.55 -13.79 3.45
N LEU A 345 7.34 -13.28 3.66
CA LEU A 345 7.08 -12.12 4.50
C LEU A 345 5.94 -12.43 5.46
N CYS A 346 6.29 -12.72 6.71
CA CYS A 346 5.35 -13.06 7.77
C CYS A 346 5.48 -12.06 8.92
N ALA A 347 4.39 -11.82 9.65
CA ALA A 347 4.38 -11.05 10.89
C ALA A 347 5.15 -9.70 10.79
N ALA A 348 4.75 -8.86 9.83
CA ALA A 348 5.50 -7.64 9.52
C ALA A 348 4.62 -6.40 9.34
N LEU A 349 5.13 -5.26 9.79
CA LEU A 349 4.76 -3.93 9.28
C LEU A 349 5.87 -3.44 8.36
N VAL A 350 5.57 -3.29 7.08
CA VAL A 350 6.50 -2.74 6.08
C VAL A 350 5.94 -1.41 5.58
N MET A 351 6.60 -0.31 5.93
CA MET A 351 6.10 1.06 5.72
C MET A 351 6.28 1.61 4.29
N GLY A 352 6.36 0.71 3.30
CA GLY A 352 6.23 1.04 1.88
C GLY A 352 7.55 1.31 1.17
N GLN A 353 7.50 1.61 -0.12
CA GLN A 353 8.68 1.85 -0.98
C GLN A 353 9.75 0.74 -0.88
N SER A 354 9.32 -0.48 -0.58
CA SER A 354 10.20 -1.57 -0.13
C SER A 354 10.41 -2.59 -1.23
N ASN A 355 11.52 -3.32 -1.14
CA ASN A 355 11.88 -4.35 -2.11
C ASN A 355 12.34 -5.61 -1.39
N MET A 356 11.62 -6.72 -1.58
CA MET A 356 12.00 -8.02 -1.05
C MET A 356 12.77 -8.82 -2.11
N ALA A 357 14.06 -9.04 -1.88
CA ALA A 357 14.88 -9.79 -2.81
C ALA A 357 14.60 -11.31 -2.74
N ALA A 358 15.08 -12.05 -3.75
CA ALA A 358 14.96 -13.50 -3.78
C ALA A 358 15.61 -14.17 -2.54
N GLY A 359 14.94 -15.19 -2.00
CA GLY A 359 15.41 -15.94 -0.84
C GLY A 359 15.28 -15.21 0.50
N ALA A 360 14.74 -13.99 0.53
CA ALA A 360 14.53 -13.27 1.78
C ALA A 360 13.42 -13.94 2.61
N THR A 361 13.70 -14.34 3.84
CA THR A 361 12.74 -14.92 4.78
C THR A 361 12.60 -14.03 6.01
N ILE A 362 11.49 -13.28 6.09
CA ILE A 362 11.32 -12.20 7.06
C ILE A 362 10.16 -12.50 8.01
N GLY A 363 10.41 -12.33 9.31
CA GLY A 363 9.42 -12.24 10.40
C GLY A 363 8.77 -13.55 10.87
N SER A 364 9.03 -14.69 10.19
CA SER A 364 8.61 -16.02 10.67
C SER A 364 9.09 -16.27 12.10
N ASN A 365 8.14 -16.29 13.06
CA ASN A 365 8.41 -16.14 14.50
C ASN A 365 8.13 -17.41 15.33
N HIS A 366 7.88 -18.57 14.69
CA HIS A 366 7.69 -19.87 15.35
C HIS A 366 8.97 -20.37 16.04
N ASN A 367 9.37 -19.71 17.13
CA ASN A 367 10.64 -19.88 17.84
C ASN A 367 10.49 -20.70 19.14
N SER A 368 9.49 -21.59 19.21
CA SER A 368 9.11 -22.44 20.35
C SER A 368 8.49 -21.73 21.58
N ARG A 369 8.44 -20.38 21.62
CA ARG A 369 7.81 -19.64 22.74
C ARG A 369 6.38 -19.19 22.44
N GLY A 370 6.19 -18.46 21.35
CA GLY A 370 4.90 -17.90 20.94
C GLY A 370 5.01 -17.25 19.56
N ALA A 371 3.87 -17.05 18.90
CA ALA A 371 3.78 -16.43 17.57
C ALA A 371 3.50 -14.92 17.64
N ASP A 372 4.19 -14.23 18.54
CA ASP A 372 3.95 -12.82 18.93
C ASP A 372 5.06 -11.86 18.45
N GLY A 373 6.09 -12.37 17.78
CA GLY A 373 7.16 -11.55 17.23
C GLY A 373 6.75 -10.77 15.97
N GLU A 374 7.34 -9.60 15.75
CA GLU A 374 7.04 -8.70 14.63
C GLU A 374 8.31 -8.05 14.06
N VAL A 375 8.35 -7.89 12.73
CA VAL A 375 9.33 -7.01 12.07
C VAL A 375 8.67 -5.68 11.72
N ILE A 376 9.28 -4.57 12.13
CA ILE A 376 8.83 -3.22 11.82
C ILE A 376 9.90 -2.53 10.97
N ALA A 377 9.57 -2.30 9.70
CA ALA A 377 10.50 -1.75 8.74
C ALA A 377 10.01 -0.41 8.19
N GLY A 378 10.85 0.62 8.31
CA GLY A 378 10.63 1.93 7.69
C GLY A 378 10.54 1.87 6.16
N ARG A 379 10.12 2.97 5.54
CA ARG A 379 9.98 3.03 4.07
C ARG A 379 11.34 2.84 3.40
N GLY A 380 11.38 2.20 2.24
CA GLY A 380 12.65 1.93 1.55
C GLY A 380 13.40 0.70 2.08
N PHE A 381 12.80 -0.08 2.97
CA PHE A 381 13.42 -1.30 3.49
C PHE A 381 13.71 -2.30 2.38
N TRP A 382 14.94 -2.82 2.37
CA TRP A 382 15.41 -3.73 1.35
C TRP A 382 16.24 -4.86 1.99
N PRO A 383 15.64 -6.02 2.30
CA PRO A 383 16.41 -7.22 2.57
C PRO A 383 17.00 -7.76 1.26
N GLY A 384 18.33 -7.82 1.20
CA GLY A 384 19.07 -8.39 0.08
C GLY A 384 18.84 -9.89 -0.09
N LEU A 385 19.50 -10.47 -1.09
CA LEU A 385 19.34 -11.88 -1.44
C LEU A 385 19.61 -12.78 -0.23
N CYS A 386 18.75 -13.77 0.01
CA CYS A 386 18.92 -14.76 1.08
C CYS A 386 19.11 -14.17 2.49
N VAL A 387 18.46 -13.04 2.80
CA VAL A 387 18.39 -12.52 4.17
C VAL A 387 17.41 -13.35 5.00
N SER A 388 17.82 -13.75 6.20
CA SER A 388 16.93 -14.41 7.18
C SER A 388 16.81 -13.57 8.44
N LEU A 389 15.58 -13.16 8.77
CA LEU A 389 15.20 -12.42 9.97
C LEU A 389 14.03 -13.13 10.67
N LYS A 390 14.24 -13.61 11.89
CA LYS A 390 13.24 -14.41 12.64
C LYS A 390 12.77 -13.77 13.94
N HIS A 391 13.48 -12.75 14.40
CA HIS A 391 13.29 -12.12 15.71
C HIS A 391 12.65 -10.75 15.58
N ASN A 392 12.08 -10.28 16.69
CA ASN A 392 11.58 -8.90 16.82
C ASN A 392 12.65 -7.93 16.35
N SER A 393 12.35 -7.18 15.28
CA SER A 393 13.34 -6.28 14.70
C SER A 393 12.72 -5.00 14.19
N LYS A 394 13.45 -3.90 14.36
CA LYS A 394 13.07 -2.57 13.90
C LYS A 394 14.16 -1.97 13.03
N PHE A 395 13.77 -1.40 11.89
CA PHE A 395 14.68 -0.77 10.94
C PHE A 395 14.19 0.63 10.54
N ALA A 396 15.11 1.60 10.57
CA ALA A 396 14.91 2.95 10.05
C ALA A 396 14.71 2.96 8.53
N CYS A 397 14.32 4.11 7.98
CA CYS A 397 14.07 4.29 6.56
C CYS A 397 15.31 3.96 5.72
N PHE A 398 15.07 3.33 4.57
CA PHE A 398 16.09 2.97 3.59
C PHE A 398 17.21 2.09 4.15
N THR A 399 16.90 1.21 5.10
CA THR A 399 17.84 0.18 5.55
C THR A 399 17.94 -0.94 4.51
N LEU A 400 19.14 -1.14 3.98
CA LEU A 400 19.51 -2.30 3.17
C LEU A 400 20.15 -3.35 4.08
N ILE A 401 19.69 -4.59 4.00
CA ILE A 401 20.30 -5.71 4.74
C ILE A 401 21.07 -6.58 3.74
N ALA A 402 22.36 -6.79 3.98
CA ALA A 402 23.18 -7.67 3.17
C ALA A 402 22.75 -9.13 3.35
N LYS A 403 23.07 -9.99 2.38
CA LYS A 403 22.88 -11.43 2.49
C LYS A 403 23.43 -11.96 3.83
N GLY A 404 22.64 -12.77 4.52
CA GLY A 404 23.08 -13.42 5.75
C GLY A 404 21.95 -13.86 6.67
N ASN A 405 22.31 -14.65 7.68
CA ASN A 405 21.42 -15.05 8.76
C ASN A 405 21.56 -14.08 9.94
N TYR A 406 20.47 -13.43 10.32
CA TYR A 406 20.43 -12.49 11.44
C TYR A 406 19.64 -13.12 12.59
N MET A 407 20.39 -13.76 13.49
CA MET A 407 19.89 -14.68 14.50
C MET A 407 19.40 -14.00 15.78
N GLN A 408 19.36 -12.67 15.83
CA GLN A 408 19.09 -11.90 17.05
C GLN A 408 18.11 -10.78 16.76
N GLU A 409 17.45 -10.26 17.80
CA GLU A 409 16.65 -9.03 17.68
C GLU A 409 17.53 -7.85 17.25
N LEU A 410 17.09 -7.10 16.24
CA LEU A 410 17.80 -5.92 15.73
C LEU A 410 17.00 -4.65 15.96
N ASN A 411 17.67 -3.60 16.42
CA ASN A 411 17.10 -2.25 16.47
C ASN A 411 18.06 -1.31 15.76
N ILE A 412 17.80 -1.04 14.48
CA ILE A 412 18.69 -0.24 13.62
C ILE A 412 18.07 1.15 13.43
N PRO A 413 18.44 2.16 14.26
CA PRO A 413 17.85 3.50 14.20
C PRO A 413 18.49 4.40 13.14
N VAL A 414 19.49 3.91 12.40
CA VAL A 414 20.27 4.72 11.46
C VAL A 414 19.72 4.57 10.04
N PRO A 415 19.19 5.65 9.43
CA PRO A 415 18.60 5.56 8.12
C PRO A 415 19.66 5.46 7.01
N PHE A 416 19.21 5.10 5.82
CA PHE A 416 20.04 4.97 4.62
C PHE A 416 21.25 4.04 4.81
N SER A 417 21.13 3.06 5.70
CA SER A 417 22.24 2.24 6.14
C SER A 417 22.32 0.91 5.38
N LEU A 418 23.53 0.36 5.31
CA LEU A 418 23.75 -1.06 5.00
C LEU A 418 24.05 -1.80 6.30
N VAL A 419 23.27 -2.84 6.60
CA VAL A 419 23.48 -3.74 7.73
C VAL A 419 24.06 -5.05 7.20
N LEU A 420 25.23 -5.46 7.69
CA LEU A 420 25.89 -6.68 7.27
C LEU A 420 26.29 -7.54 8.47
N ASN A 421 26.05 -8.85 8.36
CA ASN A 421 26.53 -9.83 9.31
C ASN A 421 27.95 -10.28 8.91
N SER A 422 28.98 -9.89 9.68
CA SER A 422 30.35 -10.37 9.49
C SER A 422 30.55 -11.64 10.32
N GLU A 423 30.33 -12.81 9.72
CA GLU A 423 30.46 -14.10 10.42
C GLU A 423 31.89 -14.37 10.88
N HIS A 424 32.89 -14.09 10.02
CA HIS A 424 34.31 -14.27 10.34
C HIS A 424 34.74 -13.51 11.61
N ASP A 425 34.33 -12.25 11.73
CA ASP A 425 34.72 -11.39 12.84
C ASP A 425 33.76 -11.48 14.03
N ASN A 426 32.72 -12.32 13.92
CA ASN A 426 31.55 -12.31 14.80
C ASN A 426 31.15 -10.86 15.15
N THR A 427 30.77 -10.07 14.15
CA THR A 427 30.45 -8.64 14.32
C THR A 427 29.30 -8.24 13.41
N LEU A 428 28.31 -7.53 13.95
CA LEU A 428 27.31 -6.84 13.14
C LEU A 428 27.90 -5.50 12.68
N LYS A 429 28.02 -5.26 11.38
CA LYS A 429 28.53 -3.97 10.88
C LYS A 429 27.40 -3.18 10.23
N ILE A 430 27.34 -1.90 10.56
CA ILE A 430 26.33 -0.97 10.06
C ILE A 430 27.05 0.17 9.40
N MET A 431 26.78 0.43 8.12
CA MET A 431 27.33 1.54 7.37
C MET A 431 26.25 2.60 7.14
N PRO A 432 26.24 3.70 7.91
CA PRO A 432 25.33 4.81 7.66
C PRO A 432 25.60 5.48 6.30
N GLY A 433 24.56 6.05 5.69
CA GLY A 433 24.68 6.77 4.41
C GLY A 433 25.14 5.93 3.23
N TYR A 434 25.01 4.60 3.30
CA TYR A 434 25.44 3.66 2.26
C TYR A 434 24.88 4.02 0.88
N TRP A 435 23.59 4.33 0.79
CA TRP A 435 22.97 4.63 -0.49
C TRP A 435 23.63 5.80 -1.19
N PHE A 436 23.83 6.92 -0.49
CA PHE A 436 24.47 8.10 -1.06
C PHE A 436 25.92 7.85 -1.47
N LEU A 437 26.68 7.11 -0.65
CA LEU A 437 28.10 6.86 -0.88
C LEU A 437 28.37 5.79 -1.94
N HIS A 438 27.47 4.82 -2.12
CA HIS A 438 27.76 3.62 -2.91
C HIS A 438 26.71 3.23 -3.94
N ASN A 439 25.44 3.63 -3.77
CA ASN A 439 24.35 3.21 -4.65
C ASN A 439 23.30 4.31 -4.89
N MET A 440 23.76 5.51 -5.23
CA MET A 440 22.87 6.68 -5.36
C MET A 440 21.88 6.51 -6.53
N TYR A 441 22.32 5.82 -7.59
CA TYR A 441 21.48 5.53 -8.75
C TYR A 441 20.20 4.78 -8.37
N ALA A 442 20.29 3.72 -7.58
CA ALA A 442 19.12 2.92 -7.21
C ALA A 442 18.16 3.70 -6.29
N LEU A 443 18.69 4.44 -5.31
CA LEU A 443 17.87 5.25 -4.41
C LEU A 443 17.05 6.29 -5.18
N ALA A 444 17.71 7.07 -6.05
CA ALA A 444 17.06 8.14 -6.82
C ALA A 444 16.10 7.58 -7.88
N ARG A 445 16.50 6.53 -8.62
CA ARG A 445 15.66 5.90 -9.64
C ARG A 445 14.39 5.29 -9.06
N ASN A 446 14.47 4.68 -7.89
CA ASN A 446 13.29 4.08 -7.26
C ASN A 446 12.27 5.15 -6.87
N SER A 447 12.71 6.26 -6.27
CA SER A 447 11.85 7.40 -5.94
C SER A 447 11.12 7.95 -7.17
N TRP A 448 11.84 8.16 -8.28
CA TRP A 448 11.25 8.57 -9.57
C TRP A 448 10.23 7.54 -10.09
N LYS A 449 10.59 6.25 -10.10
CA LYS A 449 9.70 5.18 -10.57
C LYS A 449 8.40 5.08 -9.77
N TYR A 450 8.45 5.32 -8.46
CA TYR A 450 7.24 5.22 -7.64
C TYR A 450 6.22 6.29 -8.02
N VAL A 451 6.67 7.51 -8.35
CA VAL A 451 5.81 8.57 -8.85
C VAL A 451 5.17 8.17 -10.18
N ASP A 452 5.96 7.67 -11.13
CA ASP A 452 5.47 7.23 -12.45
C ASP A 452 4.48 6.07 -12.38
N ARG A 453 4.67 5.18 -11.40
CA ARG A 453 3.84 3.99 -11.17
C ARG A 453 2.58 4.27 -10.38
N ASP A 454 2.45 5.42 -9.71
CA ASP A 454 1.24 5.76 -8.97
C ASP A 454 0.10 6.11 -9.92
N LYS A 455 -0.69 5.09 -10.28
CA LYS A 455 -1.82 5.22 -11.21
C LYS A 455 -3.17 5.42 -10.52
N ARG A 456 -3.16 5.65 -9.21
CA ARG A 456 -4.39 5.87 -8.44
C ARG A 456 -5.20 7.03 -9.00
N THR A 457 -6.48 6.75 -9.20
CA THR A 457 -7.52 7.76 -9.45
C THR A 457 -7.91 8.48 -8.17
N ASP A 458 -8.02 7.76 -7.06
CA ASP A 458 -8.26 8.30 -5.73
C ASP A 458 -6.95 8.49 -4.93
N LYS A 459 -6.68 9.74 -4.55
CA LYS A 459 -5.50 10.13 -3.77
C LYS A 459 -5.85 10.68 -2.38
N THR A 460 -6.94 10.19 -1.77
CA THR A 460 -7.40 10.54 -0.41
C THR A 460 -6.25 10.61 0.61
N GLN A 461 -5.36 9.61 0.62
CA GLN A 461 -4.07 9.72 1.28
C GLN A 461 -2.98 10.19 0.31
N LEU A 462 -2.38 11.34 0.61
CA LEU A 462 -1.18 11.84 -0.06
C LEU A 462 0.02 10.95 0.31
N ILE A 463 0.62 10.30 -0.69
CA ILE A 463 1.80 9.44 -0.48
C ILE A 463 3.06 10.25 -0.75
N GLU A 464 4.01 10.22 0.19
CA GLU A 464 5.35 10.81 0.01
C GLU A 464 6.31 9.77 -0.59
N TYR A 465 6.94 10.09 -1.73
CA TYR A 465 7.89 9.22 -2.44
C TYR A 465 9.33 9.72 -2.41
N ASP A 466 9.57 10.97 -1.98
CA ASP A 466 10.91 11.53 -1.87
C ASP A 466 11.68 10.83 -0.75
N TYR A 467 12.90 10.37 -1.02
CA TYR A 467 13.71 9.72 0.00
C TYR A 467 14.19 10.70 1.08
N LEU A 468 14.39 11.99 0.78
CA LEU A 468 14.63 13.05 1.76
C LEU A 468 13.31 13.75 2.12
N ALA A 469 12.60 13.15 3.09
CA ALA A 469 11.34 13.64 3.62
C ALA A 469 11.39 13.72 5.17
N PRO A 470 10.38 14.36 5.82
CA PRO A 470 10.44 14.65 7.24
C PRO A 470 10.81 13.47 8.14
N ASP A 471 10.27 12.27 7.92
CA ASP A 471 10.59 11.07 8.70
C ASP A 471 12.08 10.67 8.61
N SER A 472 12.61 10.54 7.39
CA SER A 472 14.01 10.19 7.15
C SER A 472 14.99 11.27 7.63
N VAL A 473 14.58 12.54 7.58
CA VAL A 473 15.37 13.68 8.07
C VAL A 473 15.42 13.69 9.59
N GLU A 474 14.29 13.42 10.25
CA GLU A 474 14.24 13.23 11.69
C GLU A 474 15.10 12.04 12.13
N GLU A 475 15.06 10.92 11.40
CA GLU A 475 15.93 9.76 11.66
C GLU A 475 17.41 10.08 11.46
N MET A 476 17.79 10.87 10.44
CA MET A 476 19.17 11.31 10.25
C MET A 476 19.64 12.12 11.46
N ILE A 477 18.88 13.13 11.86
CA ILE A 477 19.22 14.00 13.01
C ILE A 477 19.25 13.19 14.31
N ALA A 478 18.29 12.29 14.54
CA ALA A 478 18.23 11.46 15.73
C ALA A 478 19.38 10.44 15.81
N SER A 479 19.91 9.99 14.67
CA SER A 479 21.04 9.06 14.63
C SER A 479 22.40 9.72 14.92
N MET A 480 22.51 11.04 14.75
CA MET A 480 23.79 11.75 14.89
C MET A 480 24.36 11.69 16.32
N PRO A 481 23.60 11.94 17.41
CA PRO A 481 24.11 11.76 18.76
C PRO A 481 24.65 10.35 19.04
N LEU A 482 24.05 9.30 18.44
CA LEU A 482 24.54 7.93 18.58
C LEU A 482 25.94 7.77 17.97
N MET A 483 26.17 8.37 16.79
CA MET A 483 27.49 8.38 16.15
C MET A 483 28.49 9.22 16.95
N GLU A 484 28.10 10.38 17.45
CA GLU A 484 28.93 11.26 18.27
C GLU A 484 29.43 10.50 19.52
N THR A 485 28.52 9.89 20.27
CA THR A 485 28.86 9.12 21.47
C THR A 485 29.76 7.93 21.14
N ALA A 486 29.44 7.16 20.09
CA ALA A 486 30.23 6.00 19.69
C ALA A 486 31.67 6.39 19.31
N VAL A 487 31.84 7.49 18.56
CA VAL A 487 33.16 8.01 18.17
C VAL A 487 33.95 8.49 19.38
N ALA A 488 33.33 9.23 20.29
CA ALA A 488 34.00 9.70 21.49
C ALA A 488 34.47 8.54 22.38
N LYS A 489 33.62 7.53 22.59
CA LYS A 489 33.98 6.32 23.34
C LYS A 489 35.16 5.59 22.70
N ALA A 490 35.16 5.43 21.38
CA ALA A 490 36.27 4.83 20.64
C ALA A 490 37.57 5.63 20.78
N TRP A 491 37.49 6.96 20.77
CA TRP A 491 38.64 7.84 20.93
C TRP A 491 39.22 7.81 22.35
N TYR A 492 38.38 7.83 23.38
CA TYR A 492 38.81 7.75 24.79
C TYR A 492 39.45 6.39 25.11
N ALA A 493 38.93 5.31 24.52
CA ALA A 493 39.47 3.96 24.72
C ALA A 493 40.91 3.79 24.20
N LEU A 494 41.40 4.68 23.33
CA LEU A 494 42.76 4.64 22.76
C LEU A 494 43.74 5.59 23.45
N GLN A 495 43.32 6.36 24.45
CA GLN A 495 44.21 7.29 25.15
C GLN A 495 45.23 6.54 26.03
N PRO A 496 46.54 6.86 25.98
CA PRO A 496 47.55 6.24 26.83
C PRO A 496 47.38 6.63 28.30
N GLY A 497 47.39 5.65 29.22
CA GLY A 497 47.22 5.87 30.66
C GLY A 497 45.93 5.23 31.20
N GLN A 498 45.82 5.08 32.53
CA GLN A 498 44.72 4.39 33.23
C GLN A 498 43.34 4.67 32.60
N LYS A 499 42.52 3.61 32.42
CA LYS A 499 41.14 3.66 31.88
C LYS A 499 40.44 4.93 32.37
N PRO A 500 40.36 6.00 31.56
CA PRO A 500 39.76 7.23 32.02
C PRO A 500 38.29 6.93 32.34
N GLU A 501 37.81 7.43 33.47
CA GLU A 501 36.39 7.38 33.78
C GLU A 501 35.62 7.99 32.61
N MET A 502 34.68 7.23 32.04
CA MET A 502 33.98 7.66 30.84
C MET A 502 33.17 8.92 31.15
N PRO A 503 33.37 10.02 30.41
CA PRO A 503 32.56 11.22 30.60
C PRO A 503 31.07 10.92 30.44
N GLY A 504 30.22 11.75 31.05
CA GLY A 504 28.78 11.69 30.85
C GLY A 504 28.38 11.91 29.38
N GLU A 505 27.21 11.41 29.01
CA GLU A 505 26.68 11.40 27.64
C GLU A 505 26.79 12.77 26.91
N PRO A 506 26.46 13.94 27.52
CA PRO A 506 26.60 15.23 26.84
C PRO A 506 28.05 15.60 26.49
N ALA A 507 29.01 15.22 27.33
CA ALA A 507 30.44 15.48 27.09
C ALA A 507 30.98 14.56 25.98
N LEU A 508 30.54 13.30 25.95
CA LEU A 508 30.85 12.37 24.86
C LEU A 508 30.31 12.89 23.53
N GLN A 509 29.05 13.31 23.47
CA GLN A 509 28.45 13.85 22.25
C GLN A 509 29.21 15.08 21.74
N LYS A 510 29.55 16.01 22.64
CA LYS A 510 30.35 17.19 22.30
C LYS A 510 31.72 16.83 21.71
N LYS A 511 32.45 15.91 22.36
CA LYS A 511 33.78 15.46 21.87
C LYS A 511 33.68 14.71 20.56
N GLY A 512 32.70 13.82 20.42
CA GLY A 512 32.44 13.06 19.19
C GLY A 512 32.12 13.97 18.02
N ARG A 513 31.24 14.96 18.22
CA ARG A 513 30.93 15.99 17.22
C ARG A 513 32.17 16.76 16.80
N GLN A 514 33.00 17.16 17.76
CA GLN A 514 34.26 17.86 17.46
C GLN A 514 35.14 16.99 16.55
N LEU A 515 35.37 15.73 16.91
CA LEU A 515 36.20 14.79 16.15
C LEU A 515 35.65 14.56 14.73
N LEU A 516 34.34 14.34 14.61
CA LEU A 516 33.67 14.10 13.32
C LEU A 516 33.73 15.30 12.37
N LEU A 517 33.74 16.52 12.90
CA LEU A 517 33.76 17.75 12.09
C LEU A 517 35.16 18.29 11.82
N GLN A 518 36.09 18.11 12.75
CA GLN A 518 37.41 18.75 12.71
C GLN A 518 38.54 17.76 12.42
N GLU A 519 38.37 16.48 12.76
CA GLU A 519 39.41 15.45 12.64
C GLU A 519 38.89 14.16 11.95
N PRO A 520 38.18 14.24 10.80
CA PRO A 520 37.55 13.07 10.18
C PRO A 520 38.55 11.97 9.80
N GLU A 521 39.77 12.34 9.42
CA GLU A 521 40.84 11.36 9.13
C GLU A 521 41.27 10.56 10.38
N ALA A 522 41.25 11.18 11.55
CA ALA A 522 41.50 10.48 12.80
C ALA A 522 40.36 9.52 13.11
N VAL A 523 39.11 9.96 12.91
CA VAL A 523 37.92 9.12 13.09
C VAL A 523 37.92 7.92 12.13
N ALA A 524 38.35 8.09 10.88
CA ALA A 524 38.43 7.01 9.89
C ALA A 524 39.33 5.84 10.34
N ARG A 525 40.26 6.07 11.27
CA ARG A 525 41.16 5.05 11.84
C ARG A 525 40.59 4.38 13.09
N LEU A 526 39.49 4.89 13.65
CA LEU A 526 38.89 4.34 14.86
C LEU A 526 38.03 3.10 14.56
N THR A 527 38.06 2.13 15.47
CA THR A 527 37.02 1.09 15.53
C THR A 527 35.86 1.62 16.35
N VAL A 528 34.85 2.16 15.67
CA VAL A 528 33.68 2.78 16.30
C VAL A 528 32.63 1.71 16.61
N LEU A 529 32.37 1.48 17.91
CA LEU A 529 31.41 0.49 18.37
C LEU A 529 30.12 1.17 18.88
N ALA A 530 28.98 0.61 18.52
CA ALA A 530 27.66 1.03 19.00
C ALA A 530 27.10 0.00 20.00
N THR A 531 26.20 0.47 20.87
CA THR A 531 25.41 -0.36 21.79
C THR A 531 23.94 -0.36 21.37
N ASP A 532 23.15 -1.29 21.91
CA ASP A 532 21.68 -1.31 21.82
C ASP A 532 21.09 -1.42 20.40
N MET A 533 21.89 -1.93 19.44
CA MET A 533 21.47 -2.17 18.06
C MET A 533 21.24 -3.65 17.72
N GLU A 534 21.77 -4.56 18.53
CA GLU A 534 21.55 -6.00 18.46
C GLU A 534 21.44 -6.55 19.87
N ASN A 535 20.47 -7.45 20.10
CA ASN A 535 20.30 -8.13 21.39
C ASN A 535 21.28 -9.30 21.52
N SER A 536 22.58 -8.99 21.62
CA SER A 536 23.60 -10.01 21.78
C SER A 536 24.85 -9.43 22.46
N GLN A 537 25.78 -10.31 22.87
CA GLN A 537 27.09 -9.91 23.38
C GLN A 537 28.09 -9.57 22.26
N ARG A 538 27.64 -9.67 21.00
CA ARG A 538 28.46 -9.44 19.82
C ARG A 538 28.75 -7.96 19.65
N LYS A 539 29.93 -7.64 19.12
CA LYS A 539 30.26 -6.26 18.77
C LYS A 539 29.36 -5.78 17.64
N VAL A 540 28.86 -4.55 17.77
CA VAL A 540 28.22 -3.81 16.69
C VAL A 540 29.15 -2.68 16.27
N GLN A 541 29.59 -2.67 15.02
CA GLN A 541 30.54 -1.70 14.49
C GLN A 541 29.85 -0.72 13.53
N LEU A 542 30.07 0.57 13.74
CA LEU A 542 29.70 1.60 12.77
C LEU A 542 30.84 1.83 11.78
N LEU A 543 30.53 1.74 10.49
CA LEU A 543 31.50 1.93 9.40
C LEU A 543 31.35 3.31 8.77
N LYS A 544 32.47 3.94 8.42
CA LYS A 544 32.53 5.19 7.64
C LYS A 544 31.72 6.36 8.23
N VAL A 545 31.64 6.44 9.56
CA VAL A 545 30.96 7.55 10.26
C VAL A 545 31.62 8.89 9.99
N ASP A 546 32.93 8.90 9.73
CA ASP A 546 33.72 10.05 9.26
C ASP A 546 33.17 10.67 7.96
N LYS A 547 32.56 9.84 7.09
CA LYS A 547 31.95 10.29 5.83
C LYS A 547 30.45 10.52 5.96
N ALA A 548 29.77 9.63 6.65
CA ALA A 548 28.31 9.66 6.73
C ALA A 548 27.80 10.83 7.58
N TYR A 549 28.48 11.17 8.67
CA TYR A 549 28.07 12.26 9.56
C TYR A 549 28.08 13.65 8.88
N PRO A 550 29.18 14.10 8.23
CA PRO A 550 29.14 15.36 7.48
C PRO A 550 28.14 15.32 6.32
N LEU A 551 28.03 14.18 5.63
CA LEU A 551 27.05 14.02 4.55
C LEU A 551 25.60 14.18 5.04
N PHE A 552 25.23 13.60 6.18
CA PHE A 552 23.89 13.80 6.76
C PHE A 552 23.63 15.29 7.05
N ARG A 553 24.64 16.03 7.53
CA ARG A 553 24.50 17.49 7.74
C ARG A 553 24.22 18.22 6.43
N GLU A 554 24.97 17.90 5.39
CA GLU A 554 24.79 18.50 4.05
C GLU A 554 23.43 18.16 3.44
N LEU A 555 22.97 16.91 3.59
CA LEU A 555 21.66 16.47 3.11
C LEU A 555 20.51 17.17 3.83
N VAL A 556 20.63 17.45 5.14
CA VAL A 556 19.64 18.24 5.88
C VAL A 556 19.61 19.69 5.39
N VAL A 557 20.77 20.29 5.08
CA VAL A 557 20.82 21.64 4.46
C VAL A 557 20.19 21.62 3.07
N LEU A 558 20.51 20.63 2.23
CA LEU A 558 19.89 20.45 0.92
C LEU A 558 18.37 20.27 1.03
N TYR A 559 17.89 19.48 1.99
CA TYR A 559 16.46 19.33 2.28
C TYR A 559 15.81 20.67 2.64
N GLY A 560 16.45 21.48 3.50
CA GLY A 560 16.03 22.84 3.84
C GLY A 560 15.88 23.74 2.62
N ILE A 561 16.97 23.90 1.85
CA ILE A 561 17.01 24.80 0.70
C ILE A 561 16.11 24.32 -0.43
N ARG A 562 16.07 23.02 -0.73
CA ARG A 562 15.24 22.48 -1.82
C ARG A 562 13.76 22.74 -1.56
N ASN A 563 13.26 22.46 -0.35
CA ASN A 563 11.86 22.75 -0.02
C ASN A 563 11.59 24.26 -0.01
N LEU A 564 12.53 25.07 0.50
CA LEU A 564 12.41 26.52 0.44
C LEU A 564 12.27 27.00 -1.00
N LEU A 565 13.18 26.62 -1.88
CA LEU A 565 13.12 27.04 -3.28
C LEU A 565 11.82 26.58 -3.96
N THR A 566 11.36 25.37 -3.69
CA THR A 566 10.12 24.85 -4.30
C THR A 566 8.87 25.61 -3.81
N HIS A 567 8.84 26.04 -2.55
CA HIS A 567 7.60 26.52 -1.91
C HIS A 567 7.64 27.97 -1.40
N MET A 568 8.76 28.69 -1.55
CA MET A 568 8.93 30.06 -1.04
C MET A 568 7.88 31.03 -1.58
N ASP A 569 7.59 30.98 -2.89
CA ASP A 569 6.64 31.90 -3.52
C ASP A 569 5.22 31.66 -2.99
N ALA A 570 4.79 30.40 -2.93
CA ALA A 570 3.49 30.01 -2.38
C ALA A 570 3.35 30.30 -0.88
N SER A 571 4.47 30.39 -0.16
CA SER A 571 4.51 30.68 1.29
C SER A 571 4.73 32.15 1.62
N GLY A 572 4.71 33.04 0.61
CA GLY A 572 4.92 34.48 0.79
C GLY A 572 6.36 34.86 1.16
N ILE A 573 7.32 33.95 0.99
CA ILE A 573 8.75 34.19 1.27
C ILE A 573 9.39 34.80 0.01
N ASN A 574 9.32 36.13 -0.11
CA ASN A 574 9.75 36.86 -1.30
C ASN A 574 11.06 37.65 -1.11
N SER A 575 11.58 37.71 0.11
CA SER A 575 12.80 38.44 0.51
C SER A 575 13.51 37.74 1.66
N PHE A 576 14.79 38.08 1.89
CA PHE A 576 15.54 37.57 3.03
C PHE A 576 14.87 37.90 4.38
N ALA A 577 14.29 39.10 4.51
CA ALA A 577 13.58 39.51 5.71
C ALA A 577 12.36 38.61 5.99
N SER A 578 11.58 38.29 4.95
CA SER A 578 10.44 37.36 5.07
C SER A 578 10.89 35.92 5.40
N LEU A 579 12.03 35.47 4.86
CA LEU A 579 12.62 34.18 5.22
C LEU A 579 13.04 34.18 6.69
N GLN A 580 13.70 35.23 7.17
CA GLN A 580 14.11 35.32 8.56
C GLN A 580 12.90 35.35 9.52
N ALA A 581 11.81 36.03 9.13
CA ALA A 581 10.56 36.01 9.87
C ALA A 581 9.93 34.61 9.92
N PHE A 582 9.87 33.92 8.78
CA PHE A 582 9.41 32.53 8.69
C PHE A 582 10.26 31.59 9.54
N ALA A 583 11.58 31.73 9.49
CA ALA A 583 12.53 30.95 10.28
C ALA A 583 12.30 31.07 11.81
N ARG A 584 11.78 32.20 12.30
CA ARG A 584 11.45 32.39 13.73
C ARG A 584 10.25 31.57 14.18
N THR A 585 9.34 31.24 13.27
CA THR A 585 8.13 30.46 13.57
C THR A 585 8.28 28.99 13.17
N ALA A 586 9.27 28.66 12.34
CA ALA A 586 9.63 27.32 11.92
C ALA A 586 9.88 26.38 13.11
N LYS A 587 9.19 25.24 13.10
CA LYS A 587 9.30 24.21 14.15
C LYS A 587 9.63 22.85 13.55
N ARG A 588 10.56 22.16 14.21
CA ARG A 588 10.86 20.74 14.01
C ARG A 588 10.04 19.92 15.01
N GLY A 589 9.77 18.68 14.67
CA GLY A 589 9.13 17.71 15.56
C GLY A 589 9.08 16.32 14.92
N PRO A 590 8.74 15.29 15.68
CA PRO A 590 8.67 13.93 15.17
C PRO A 590 7.56 13.78 14.13
N TRP A 591 7.81 12.94 13.13
CA TRP A 591 6.87 12.58 12.06
C TRP A 591 6.56 11.09 12.08
N ILE A 592 5.35 10.74 11.69
CA ILE A 592 4.85 9.36 11.64
C ILE A 592 4.37 9.08 10.22
N ASN A 593 4.78 7.93 9.67
CA ASN A 593 4.24 7.42 8.42
C ASN A 593 2.92 6.67 8.70
N VAL A 594 1.80 7.27 8.29
CA VAL A 594 0.43 6.74 8.46
C VAL A 594 -0.05 6.22 7.11
N GLY A 595 0.32 4.99 6.75
CA GLY A 595 -0.11 4.35 5.50
C GLY A 595 0.52 4.88 4.21
N GLY A 596 1.67 5.58 4.30
CA GLY A 596 2.33 6.26 3.19
C GLY A 596 2.22 7.79 3.27
N GLN A 597 1.28 8.30 4.06
CA GLN A 597 1.14 9.74 4.33
C GLN A 597 1.95 10.12 5.57
N LEU A 598 2.90 11.03 5.41
CA LEU A 598 3.69 11.54 6.52
C LEU A 598 2.92 12.62 7.27
N MET A 599 2.79 12.48 8.59
CA MET A 599 2.09 13.43 9.45
C MET A 599 2.96 13.79 10.65
N LYS A 600 2.86 15.04 11.15
CA LYS A 600 3.44 15.41 12.45
C LYS A 600 2.83 14.53 13.54
N ALA A 601 3.64 14.08 14.50
CA ALA A 601 3.13 13.25 15.60
C ALA A 601 2.01 13.96 16.38
N THR A 602 2.11 15.27 16.56
CA THR A 602 1.05 16.08 17.20
C THR A 602 -0.27 16.05 16.43
N THR A 603 -0.22 16.02 15.09
CA THR A 603 -1.41 15.89 14.25
C THR A 603 -2.05 14.50 14.42
N VAL A 604 -1.24 13.45 14.53
CA VAL A 604 -1.74 12.10 14.81
C VAL A 604 -2.39 12.00 16.20
N GLU A 605 -1.78 12.61 17.21
CA GLU A 605 -2.38 12.69 18.55
C GLU A 605 -3.69 13.49 18.56
N GLU A 606 -3.76 14.58 17.78
CA GLU A 606 -4.98 15.35 17.61
C GLU A 606 -6.08 14.53 16.93
N LEU A 607 -5.76 13.78 15.87
CA LEU A 607 -6.70 12.85 15.22
C LEU A 607 -7.26 11.83 16.23
N LYS A 608 -6.38 11.15 16.99
CA LYS A 608 -6.80 10.20 18.03
C LYS A 608 -7.69 10.87 19.08
N THR A 609 -7.37 12.10 19.47
CA THR A 609 -8.19 12.87 20.42
C THR A 609 -9.55 13.24 19.84
N ARG A 610 -9.61 13.68 18.58
CA ARG A 610 -10.86 14.00 17.88
C ARG A 610 -11.76 12.78 17.74
N ILE A 611 -11.20 11.61 17.43
CA ILE A 611 -11.91 10.33 17.38
C ILE A 611 -12.52 10.01 18.76
N LYS A 612 -11.70 10.02 19.82
CA LYS A 612 -12.18 9.72 21.18
C LYS A 612 -13.24 10.69 21.69
N LYS A 613 -13.17 11.96 21.27
CA LYS A 613 -14.17 13.00 21.60
C LYS A 613 -15.40 12.98 20.67
N GLY A 614 -15.49 12.05 19.73
CA GLY A 614 -16.60 11.94 18.77
C GLY A 614 -16.66 13.08 17.74
N ARG A 615 -15.61 13.89 17.61
CA ARG A 615 -15.49 14.94 16.57
C ARG A 615 -15.17 14.37 15.19
N ILE A 616 -14.53 13.21 15.17
CA ILE A 616 -14.50 12.30 14.02
C ILE A 616 -15.27 11.08 14.51
N ASN A 617 -16.34 10.70 13.81
CA ASN A 617 -17.26 9.66 14.27
C ASN A 617 -17.59 8.59 13.21
N SER A 618 -16.87 8.61 12.08
CA SER A 618 -17.02 7.66 10.97
C SER A 618 -15.75 7.62 10.10
N TRP A 619 -15.59 6.57 9.29
CA TRP A 619 -14.48 6.44 8.34
C TRP A 619 -14.47 7.54 7.26
N PRO A 620 -15.60 7.95 6.65
CA PRO A 620 -15.60 9.08 5.72
C PRO A 620 -15.08 10.38 6.33
N GLN A 621 -15.40 10.68 7.60
CA GLN A 621 -14.84 11.85 8.29
C GLN A 621 -13.34 11.69 8.59
N MET A 622 -12.88 10.46 8.82
CA MET A 622 -11.45 10.18 8.96
C MET A 622 -10.70 10.39 7.63
N HIS A 623 -11.30 9.96 6.52
CA HIS A 623 -10.76 10.13 5.17
C HIS A 623 -10.71 11.60 4.76
N GLU A 624 -11.75 12.37 5.06
CA GLU A 624 -11.75 13.83 4.91
C GLU A 624 -10.62 14.49 5.73
N ALA A 625 -10.38 14.01 6.95
CA ALA A 625 -9.26 14.50 7.75
C ALA A 625 -7.90 14.17 7.11
N TYR A 626 -7.73 13.01 6.45
CA TYR A 626 -6.52 12.71 5.69
C TYR A 626 -6.31 13.65 4.51
N VAL A 627 -7.38 14.00 3.79
CA VAL A 627 -7.33 14.97 2.68
C VAL A 627 -6.84 16.32 3.19
N GLN A 628 -7.47 16.86 4.24
CA GLN A 628 -7.10 18.14 4.84
C GLN A 628 -5.64 18.16 5.33
N ILE A 629 -5.18 17.07 5.94
CA ILE A 629 -3.77 16.93 6.37
C ILE A 629 -2.83 16.85 5.16
N GLY A 630 -3.26 16.19 4.08
CA GLY A 630 -2.53 16.12 2.82
C GLY A 630 -2.36 17.48 2.15
N GLU A 631 -3.40 18.31 2.17
CA GLU A 631 -3.36 19.69 1.64
C GLU A 631 -2.36 20.56 2.42
N GLN A 632 -2.30 20.39 3.75
CA GLN A 632 -1.38 21.13 4.62
C GLN A 632 0.06 20.61 4.55
N TYR A 633 0.29 19.41 4.00
CA TYR A 633 1.57 18.70 4.03
C TYR A 633 2.73 19.55 3.53
N THR A 634 2.56 20.23 2.39
CA THR A 634 3.61 21.05 1.77
C THR A 634 4.08 22.17 2.69
N ALA A 635 3.15 22.88 3.33
CA ALA A 635 3.48 23.96 4.26
C ALA A 635 4.15 23.42 5.54
N ASP A 636 3.65 22.30 6.07
CA ASP A 636 4.26 21.65 7.24
C ASP A 636 5.66 21.11 6.96
N LYS A 637 5.87 20.53 5.77
CA LYS A 637 7.17 20.04 5.29
C LYS A 637 8.16 21.19 5.16
N LEU A 638 7.73 22.36 4.68
CA LEU A 638 8.58 23.55 4.59
C LEU A 638 8.98 24.08 5.97
N GLN A 639 8.03 24.19 6.91
CA GLN A 639 8.31 24.57 8.31
C GLN A 639 9.36 23.63 8.93
N HIS A 640 9.16 22.32 8.75
CA HIS A 640 10.08 21.29 9.18
C HIS A 640 11.47 21.43 8.52
N ALA A 641 11.51 21.71 7.22
CA ALA A 641 12.75 21.84 6.44
C ALA A 641 13.62 23.02 6.89
N VAL A 642 13.02 24.20 7.05
CA VAL A 642 13.75 25.37 7.54
C VAL A 642 14.24 25.14 8.97
N ALA A 643 13.39 24.63 9.87
CA ALA A 643 13.77 24.34 11.24
C ALA A 643 14.90 23.29 11.34
N SER A 644 14.85 22.24 10.50
CA SER A 644 15.89 21.21 10.45
C SER A 644 17.23 21.76 9.97
N MET A 645 17.22 22.64 8.97
CA MET A 645 18.42 23.33 8.48
C MET A 645 19.05 24.21 9.57
N LEU A 646 18.27 24.99 10.31
CA LEU A 646 18.78 25.81 11.42
C LEU A 646 19.34 24.93 12.54
N HIS A 647 18.60 23.87 12.91
CA HIS A 647 19.01 22.94 13.95
C HIS A 647 20.34 22.26 13.62
N ILE A 648 20.49 21.74 12.40
CA ILE A 648 21.71 21.02 12.03
C ILE A 648 22.91 21.96 12.02
N GLN A 649 22.72 23.22 11.63
CA GLN A 649 23.76 24.24 11.64
C GLN A 649 24.09 24.76 13.04
N GLY A 650 23.25 24.51 14.04
CA GLY A 650 23.43 25.01 15.40
C GLY A 650 23.22 26.52 15.50
N ILE A 651 22.38 27.10 14.62
CA ILE A 651 22.08 28.54 14.59
C ILE A 651 20.61 28.79 14.89
N THR A 652 20.33 29.95 15.47
CA THR A 652 18.98 30.47 15.64
C THR A 652 18.51 31.20 14.38
N ALA A 653 17.21 31.48 14.30
CA ALA A 653 16.66 32.30 13.22
C ALA A 653 17.25 33.72 13.16
N LYS A 654 17.78 34.25 14.28
CA LYS A 654 18.46 35.56 14.31
C LYS A 654 19.87 35.50 13.71
N GLU A 655 20.53 34.36 13.89
CA GLU A 655 21.88 34.10 13.38
C GLU A 655 21.89 33.65 11.91
N LEU A 656 20.72 33.36 11.34
CA LEU A 656 20.55 33.28 9.89
C LEU A 656 20.72 34.68 9.30
N THR A 657 21.92 34.97 8.79
CA THR A 657 22.30 36.21 8.10
C THR A 657 22.33 36.01 6.57
N PRO A 658 22.35 37.09 5.76
CA PRO A 658 22.49 36.98 4.30
C PRO A 658 23.70 36.13 3.88
N ALA A 659 24.84 36.31 4.55
CA ALA A 659 26.06 35.55 4.29
C ALA A 659 25.91 34.06 4.59
N VAL A 660 25.27 33.71 5.71
CA VAL A 660 24.99 32.30 6.06
C VAL A 660 24.02 31.68 5.05
N PHE A 661 22.96 32.40 4.67
CA PHE A 661 22.00 31.88 3.71
C PHE A 661 22.59 31.72 2.30
N LYS A 662 23.45 32.64 1.87
CA LYS A 662 24.25 32.49 0.64
C LYS A 662 25.12 31.25 0.68
N HIS A 663 25.80 31.01 1.80
CA HIS A 663 26.58 29.78 1.97
C HIS A 663 25.69 28.54 1.87
N ASN A 664 24.50 28.54 2.47
CA ASN A 664 23.55 27.41 2.38
C ASN A 664 23.09 27.16 0.94
N LEU A 665 22.78 28.23 0.20
CA LEU A 665 22.42 28.14 -1.21
C LEU A 665 23.55 27.52 -2.03
N GLN A 666 24.78 28.00 -1.86
CA GLN A 666 25.97 27.48 -2.54
C GLN A 666 26.26 26.02 -2.16
N GLN A 667 26.19 25.70 -0.88
CA GLN A 667 26.37 24.34 -0.38
C GLN A 667 25.31 23.40 -0.95
N SER A 668 24.05 23.83 -1.02
CA SER A 668 22.99 23.01 -1.61
C SER A 668 23.24 22.69 -3.10
N VAL A 669 23.79 23.65 -3.86
CA VAL A 669 24.18 23.44 -5.27
C VAL A 669 25.33 22.44 -5.35
N TYR A 670 26.31 22.55 -4.46
CA TYR A 670 27.42 21.60 -4.39
C TYR A 670 26.93 20.19 -4.05
N THR A 671 26.15 20.02 -2.98
CA THR A 671 25.62 18.72 -2.55
C THR A 671 24.72 18.11 -3.62
N LEU A 672 23.81 18.88 -4.24
CA LEU A 672 22.98 18.35 -5.32
C LEU A 672 23.83 17.97 -6.55
N GLY A 673 24.85 18.77 -6.87
CA GLY A 673 25.80 18.46 -7.94
C GLY A 673 26.54 17.15 -7.69
N TRP A 674 27.03 16.95 -6.46
CA TRP A 674 27.67 15.71 -6.03
C TRP A 674 26.71 14.51 -6.09
N LEU A 675 25.44 14.68 -5.72
CA LEU A 675 24.42 13.63 -5.82
C LEU A 675 24.17 13.26 -7.29
N THR A 676 23.96 14.24 -8.18
CA THR A 676 23.78 14.00 -9.63
C THR A 676 24.98 13.27 -10.23
N GLU A 677 26.20 13.69 -9.88
CA GLU A 677 27.41 12.99 -10.32
C GLU A 677 27.48 11.57 -9.74
N SER A 678 27.11 11.39 -8.48
CA SER A 678 27.09 10.07 -7.83
C SER A 678 26.05 9.13 -8.44
N ILE A 679 24.93 9.64 -8.95
CA ILE A 679 23.97 8.85 -9.75
C ILE A 679 24.66 8.32 -11.01
N TYR A 680 25.32 9.20 -11.77
CA TYR A 680 26.07 8.80 -12.97
C TYR A 680 27.17 7.78 -12.64
N ARG A 681 28.07 8.12 -11.71
CA ARG A 681 29.21 7.27 -11.31
C ARG A 681 28.75 5.91 -10.76
N SER A 682 27.63 5.85 -10.04
CA SER A 682 27.09 4.59 -9.53
C SER A 682 26.66 3.66 -10.66
N ARG A 683 26.03 4.21 -11.71
CA ARG A 683 25.61 3.45 -12.89
C ARG A 683 26.79 3.13 -13.82
N GLU A 684 27.74 4.05 -13.96
CA GLU A 684 28.94 3.89 -14.79
C GLU A 684 29.78 2.66 -14.39
N LYS A 685 29.83 2.33 -13.09
CA LYS A 685 30.48 1.10 -12.60
C LYS A 685 29.98 -0.15 -13.30
N ASP A 686 28.70 -0.20 -13.69
CA ASP A 686 28.13 -1.35 -14.38
C ASP A 686 28.72 -1.54 -15.78
N TYR A 687 29.14 -0.44 -16.42
CA TYR A 687 29.73 -0.40 -17.75
C TYR A 687 31.25 -0.50 -17.73
N GLN A 688 31.91 -0.18 -16.62
CA GLN A 688 33.37 -0.24 -16.50
C GLN A 688 33.87 -1.54 -15.85
N ASN A 689 33.02 -2.24 -15.09
CA ASN A 689 33.45 -3.42 -14.35
C ASN A 689 33.83 -4.59 -15.30
N PRO A 690 35.08 -5.10 -15.27
CA PRO A 690 35.51 -6.19 -16.14
C PRO A 690 34.69 -7.47 -15.93
N TYR A 691 34.24 -7.75 -14.70
CA TYR A 691 33.40 -8.91 -14.39
C TYR A 691 31.96 -8.77 -14.90
N ARG A 692 31.51 -7.56 -15.25
CA ARG A 692 30.23 -7.38 -15.97
C ARG A 692 30.43 -7.43 -17.46
N LYS A 693 31.54 -6.88 -17.96
CA LYS A 693 31.91 -6.94 -19.38
C LYS A 693 32.15 -8.37 -19.87
N MET A 694 32.62 -9.27 -19.00
CA MET A 694 32.95 -10.66 -19.38
C MET A 694 31.78 -11.46 -19.98
N ALA A 695 30.53 -11.00 -19.81
CA ALA A 695 29.34 -11.65 -20.38
C ALA A 695 29.03 -11.22 -21.83
N TYR A 696 29.86 -10.33 -22.41
CA TYR A 696 29.70 -9.83 -23.77
C TYR A 696 31.02 -10.01 -24.54
N GLU A 697 30.92 -10.39 -25.80
CA GLU A 697 32.06 -10.57 -26.70
C GLU A 697 32.76 -9.24 -27.00
N ASN A 698 32.01 -8.14 -27.03
CA ASN A 698 32.53 -6.79 -27.24
C ASN A 698 31.57 -5.69 -26.73
N GLU A 699 32.02 -4.44 -26.81
CA GLU A 699 31.25 -3.27 -26.36
C GLU A 699 29.97 -3.03 -27.17
N ALA A 700 29.98 -3.32 -28.48
CA ALA A 700 28.80 -3.15 -29.32
C ALA A 700 27.67 -4.12 -28.92
N GLU A 701 28.01 -5.37 -28.60
CA GLU A 701 27.04 -6.33 -28.04
C GLU A 701 26.52 -5.86 -26.68
N MET A 702 27.40 -5.42 -25.78
CA MET A 702 26.99 -4.88 -24.48
C MET A 702 26.00 -3.72 -24.66
N GLU A 703 26.31 -2.73 -25.49
CA GLU A 703 25.44 -1.59 -25.77
C GLU A 703 24.12 -1.99 -26.41
N ALA A 704 24.11 -3.00 -27.29
CA ALA A 704 22.88 -3.54 -27.88
C ALA A 704 21.98 -4.23 -26.84
N VAL A 705 22.58 -4.88 -25.83
CA VAL A 705 21.85 -5.63 -24.78
C VAL A 705 21.38 -4.72 -23.65
N VAL A 706 22.25 -3.86 -23.11
CA VAL A 706 21.95 -3.06 -21.91
C VAL A 706 21.62 -1.59 -22.20
N GLY A 707 21.81 -1.14 -23.45
CA GLY A 707 21.70 0.25 -23.86
C GLY A 707 22.92 1.09 -23.47
N LYS A 708 23.19 2.16 -24.23
CA LYS A 708 24.31 3.07 -23.94
C LYS A 708 24.08 3.83 -22.64
N LEU A 709 25.14 4.05 -21.88
CA LEU A 709 25.06 4.84 -20.64
C LEU A 709 24.60 6.29 -20.92
N ALA A 710 25.10 6.87 -22.01
CA ALA A 710 24.76 8.24 -22.43
C ALA A 710 23.26 8.42 -22.72
N ASP A 711 22.58 7.35 -23.15
CA ASP A 711 21.17 7.36 -23.53
C ASP A 711 20.24 7.08 -22.34
N ASN A 712 20.77 6.98 -21.12
CA ASN A 712 19.95 6.73 -19.94
C ASN A 712 19.10 7.97 -19.60
N GLY A 713 17.82 7.95 -20.03
CA GLY A 713 16.90 9.08 -19.87
C GLY A 713 16.78 9.62 -18.45
N PHE A 714 16.77 8.75 -17.44
CA PHE A 714 16.74 9.16 -16.03
C PHE A 714 17.98 9.97 -15.63
N ILE A 715 19.18 9.57 -16.05
CA ILE A 715 20.40 10.33 -15.76
C ILE A 715 20.33 11.72 -16.43
N GLN A 716 19.90 11.78 -17.70
CA GLN A 716 19.78 13.04 -18.43
C GLN A 716 18.76 13.99 -17.78
N GLU A 717 17.66 13.45 -17.26
CA GLU A 717 16.67 14.19 -16.49
C GLU A 717 17.31 14.81 -15.23
N THR A 718 18.03 14.03 -14.42
CA THR A 718 18.70 14.56 -13.21
C THR A 718 19.75 15.64 -13.51
N ILE A 719 20.44 15.56 -14.65
CA ILE A 719 21.37 16.61 -15.10
C ILE A 719 20.61 17.88 -15.47
N THR A 720 19.45 17.74 -16.11
CA THR A 720 18.58 18.86 -16.48
C THR A 720 17.98 19.54 -15.25
N GLU A 721 17.53 18.76 -14.28
CA GLU A 721 17.07 19.25 -12.97
C GLU A 721 18.17 20.03 -12.24
N LEU A 722 19.40 19.51 -12.20
CA LEU A 722 20.53 20.21 -11.60
C LEU A 722 20.81 21.56 -12.29
N LYS A 723 20.74 21.62 -13.63
CA LYS A 723 20.91 22.87 -14.38
C LYS A 723 19.81 23.88 -14.01
N ALA A 724 18.56 23.44 -13.94
CA ALA A 724 17.44 24.28 -13.53
C ALA A 724 17.60 24.78 -12.08
N TYR A 725 18.01 23.90 -11.17
CA TYR A 725 18.28 24.23 -9.77
C TYR A 725 19.39 25.28 -9.64
N LYS A 726 20.53 25.10 -10.33
CA LYS A 726 21.64 26.07 -10.37
C LYS A 726 21.19 27.44 -10.85
N ARG A 727 20.37 27.49 -11.91
CA ARG A 727 19.80 28.74 -12.43
C ARG A 727 18.92 29.42 -11.38
N LYS A 728 18.01 28.68 -10.75
CA LYS A 728 17.10 29.21 -9.72
C LYS A 728 17.86 29.78 -8.52
N VAL A 729 18.91 29.10 -8.07
CA VAL A 729 19.78 29.62 -6.98
C VAL A 729 20.52 30.89 -7.41
N LYS A 730 21.09 30.93 -8.62
CA LYS A 730 21.78 32.12 -9.14
C LYS A 730 20.85 33.33 -9.26
N GLU A 731 19.64 33.12 -9.75
CA GLU A 731 18.61 34.15 -9.83
C GLU A 731 18.22 34.68 -8.45
N LEU A 732 18.06 33.79 -7.46
CA LEU A 732 17.73 34.18 -6.09
C LEU A 732 18.86 35.00 -5.44
N LEU A 733 20.11 34.56 -5.60
CA LEU A 733 21.29 35.29 -5.09
C LEU A 733 21.33 36.72 -5.65
N LYS A 734 21.03 36.90 -6.94
CA LYS A 734 20.94 38.22 -7.57
C LYS A 734 19.73 39.02 -7.06
N LYS A 735 18.55 38.40 -7.01
CA LYS A 735 17.29 39.05 -6.64
C LYS A 735 17.28 39.54 -5.19
N TRP A 736 17.93 38.82 -4.29
CA TRP A 736 17.95 39.13 -2.86
C TRP A 736 19.25 39.81 -2.40
N GLU A 737 20.13 40.17 -3.35
CA GLU A 737 21.40 40.87 -3.07
C GLU A 737 22.25 40.18 -1.99
N LEU A 738 22.38 38.84 -2.09
CA LEU A 738 23.06 38.00 -1.11
C LEU A 738 24.57 37.87 -1.37
#